data_AF-A0A7W0Y8A6-F1
#
_entry.id   AF-A0A7W0Y8A6-F1
#
_cell.length_a   1.000
_cell.length_b   1.000
_cell.length_c   1.000
_cell.angle_alpha   90.00
_cell.angle_beta   90.00
_cell.angle_gamma   90.00
#
_symmetry.space_group_name_H-M   'P 1'
#
loop_
_entity.id
_entity.type
_entity.pdbx_description
1 polymer ?
#
loop_
_entity_poly.entity_id
_entity_poly.type
_entity_poly.pdbx_seq_one_letter_code
_entity_poly.pdbx_strand_id
1 'polypeptide(L)'
;MAASQTGCPDNKYKASTWTKKLNDPREAERAVTQLEQLGDPSAIPALGQAWSEQGKPVRLLQVIISLARPLTPKEAEEKFFTDYKDTGRPASWDKALPFLKQALDEVDEANQRSGDSASKAAAALGEAALPDGLESMIKFTEKPTTKKLYAAQVDVIKAMGKFESEKARASAALIKVIDREPPDHPRTAKDKQDGAVLGEKYGLFLSQVGSAINSLGELRAQNSVKPLVLAMYRVPALADQLRRALVALGPVAEEELRKVLQGKHQEVNDLFAAKKLDKYCGDKNEAPPDQCQPVSMKDFYAAVVLGDFYDPKVVPDLIAALARPPLPSSYQDDAPSPSTQHNAIFDALRKIGSAEGAATVRGLWMGEKGKKDTDASTRLLAVGAYAFLTRDQQGVKELAAIAADNKAEDNLRQEAANAFARLATSDADIAVLGVLAKKYLDESNKRRKEADGKPKADHDAADKVLEGVKKTNDEAKLAALKATKDTSLTIEQIKAITETAKKSDEAFKAAKKVHKEKTSPYKQLDQDSKNYRSFARMFQTHAARIAVAIRCKGELQCYANTLKLKPDGSDSVKNLETLKLIKDENGQLEDLDKWSKEEKVGLFEGEVERAMLELGKAGPKAAQFTDALLDGAKSDNRLVRQSILLALPKIAKVPCANCEAKLDTAIKAGEGKVGLAPNLPSVLATWTAAELSAERELEGDVAVAQVNAAFASASPLVRWASARVCARLGSHVLASSYPRHGLRALVGDPEAVVRAAAIFALTSETFEGVRERQVVAIEADGDPLVRELFASRPRIDHPLLSPGESPCRVCDEPWHHS
;
A
#
# COMPACT_ATOMS: atom_id res chain seq x y z
N MET A 1 -8.29 -37.64 -69.33
CA MET A 1 -8.38 -36.27 -68.77
C MET A 1 -8.83 -36.41 -67.32
N ALA A 2 -8.08 -35.82 -66.39
CA ALA A 2 -8.22 -36.03 -64.95
C ALA A 2 -9.55 -35.49 -64.41
N ALA A 3 -10.32 -36.36 -63.74
CA ALA A 3 -11.49 -35.97 -62.96
C ALA A 3 -11.01 -35.36 -61.64
N SER A 4 -11.30 -34.08 -61.41
CA SER A 4 -11.16 -33.47 -60.10
C SER A 4 -12.22 -34.04 -59.16
N GLN A 5 -11.78 -34.75 -58.11
CA GLN A 5 -12.65 -35.17 -57.03
C GLN A 5 -13.01 -33.93 -56.18
N THR A 6 -14.19 -33.36 -56.42
CA THR A 6 -14.81 -32.40 -55.50
C THR A 6 -15.42 -33.15 -54.32
N GLY A 7 -14.59 -33.42 -53.30
CA GLY A 7 -15.05 -34.00 -52.02
C GLY A 7 -16.08 -33.10 -51.32
N CYS A 8 -17.03 -33.71 -50.60
CA CYS A 8 -18.04 -33.00 -49.82
C CYS A 8 -17.40 -31.94 -48.90
N PRO A 9 -18.01 -30.74 -48.74
CA PRO A 9 -17.47 -29.69 -47.90
C PRO A 9 -17.29 -30.20 -46.45
N ASP A 10 -16.07 -30.02 -45.91
CA ASP A 10 -15.73 -30.42 -44.54
C ASP A 10 -16.72 -29.79 -43.54
N ASN A 11 -17.18 -30.59 -42.55
CA ASN A 11 -18.14 -30.12 -41.55
C ASN A 11 -17.51 -29.02 -40.67
N LYS A 12 -18.00 -27.78 -40.82
CA LYS A 12 -17.50 -26.60 -40.09
C LYS A 12 -17.62 -26.67 -38.57
N TYR A 13 -18.38 -27.63 -38.02
CA TYR A 13 -18.54 -27.83 -36.58
C TYR A 13 -17.61 -28.92 -36.01
N LYS A 14 -16.68 -29.48 -36.81
CA LYS A 14 -15.70 -30.45 -36.34
C LYS A 14 -14.31 -29.82 -36.21
N ALA A 15 -13.60 -30.11 -35.13
CA ALA A 15 -12.23 -29.63 -34.92
C ALA A 15 -11.27 -30.08 -36.02
N SER A 16 -11.44 -31.29 -36.56
CA SER A 16 -10.65 -31.83 -37.68
C SER A 16 -10.70 -30.97 -38.95
N THR A 17 -11.77 -30.19 -39.14
CA THR A 17 -11.91 -29.28 -40.29
C THR A 17 -11.01 -28.07 -40.15
N TRP A 18 -10.90 -27.53 -38.94
CA TRP A 18 -10.15 -26.30 -38.68
C TRP A 18 -8.66 -26.58 -38.43
N THR A 19 -8.30 -27.73 -37.87
CA THR A 19 -6.88 -28.12 -37.68
C THR A 19 -6.10 -28.18 -39.00
N LYS A 20 -6.72 -28.64 -40.10
CA LYS A 20 -6.12 -28.64 -41.45
C LYS A 20 -5.76 -27.25 -41.96
N LYS A 21 -6.44 -26.20 -41.47
CA LYS A 21 -6.26 -24.81 -41.90
C LYS A 21 -5.24 -24.03 -41.09
N LEU A 22 -4.69 -24.62 -40.03
CA LEU A 22 -3.74 -23.92 -39.14
C LEU A 22 -2.46 -23.51 -39.87
N ASN A 23 -2.04 -24.26 -40.89
CA ASN A 23 -0.83 -23.97 -41.67
C ASN A 23 -1.06 -23.05 -42.87
N ASP A 24 -2.30 -22.61 -43.12
CA ASP A 24 -2.60 -21.60 -44.13
C ASP A 24 -2.53 -20.20 -43.50
N PRO A 25 -1.56 -19.34 -43.84
CA PRO A 25 -1.41 -18.01 -43.26
C PRO A 25 -2.65 -17.11 -43.38
N ARG A 26 -3.54 -17.37 -44.36
CA ARG A 26 -4.77 -16.59 -44.57
C ARG A 26 -5.92 -17.06 -43.71
N GLU A 27 -5.94 -18.33 -43.33
CA GLU A 27 -7.03 -18.95 -42.55
C GLU A 27 -6.62 -19.28 -41.12
N ALA A 28 -5.33 -19.23 -40.76
CA ALA A 28 -4.79 -19.64 -39.47
C ALA A 28 -5.51 -18.96 -38.29
N GLU A 29 -5.57 -17.63 -38.25
CA GLU A 29 -6.26 -16.89 -37.16
C GLU A 29 -7.74 -17.24 -37.03
N ARG A 30 -8.42 -17.43 -38.17
CA ARG A 30 -9.81 -17.88 -38.20
C ARG A 30 -9.92 -19.30 -37.65
N ALA A 31 -9.04 -20.20 -38.06
CA ALA A 31 -9.01 -21.58 -37.59
C ALA A 31 -8.78 -21.65 -36.08
N VAL A 32 -7.84 -20.88 -35.53
CA VAL A 32 -7.59 -20.78 -34.09
C VAL A 32 -8.83 -20.32 -33.33
N THR A 33 -9.50 -19.28 -33.83
CA THR A 33 -10.73 -18.75 -33.23
C THR A 33 -11.84 -19.81 -33.23
N GLN A 34 -11.99 -20.54 -34.33
CA GLN A 34 -13.01 -21.58 -34.44
C GLN A 34 -12.71 -22.79 -33.55
N LEU A 35 -11.44 -23.19 -33.44
CA LEU A 35 -11.03 -24.26 -32.52
C LEU A 35 -11.27 -23.89 -31.05
N GLU A 36 -11.03 -22.64 -30.68
CA GLU A 36 -11.38 -22.15 -29.34
C GLU A 36 -12.89 -22.16 -29.09
N GLN A 37 -13.70 -21.74 -30.08
CA GLN A 37 -15.16 -21.75 -30.00
C GLN A 37 -15.76 -23.15 -29.97
N LEU A 38 -15.10 -24.14 -30.58
CA LEU A 38 -15.54 -25.54 -30.51
C LEU A 38 -15.21 -26.18 -29.16
N GLY A 39 -14.14 -25.72 -28.49
CA GLY A 39 -13.79 -26.21 -27.17
C GLY A 39 -13.27 -27.66 -27.13
N ASP A 40 -13.00 -28.29 -28.26
CA ASP A 40 -12.58 -29.69 -28.36
C ASP A 40 -11.06 -29.89 -28.09
N PRO A 41 -10.66 -30.59 -27.01
CA PRO A 41 -9.25 -30.86 -26.69
C PRO A 41 -8.51 -31.73 -27.70
N SER A 42 -9.20 -32.41 -28.62
CA SER A 42 -8.56 -33.18 -29.71
C SER A 42 -7.72 -32.28 -30.63
N ALA A 43 -8.00 -30.98 -30.66
CA ALA A 43 -7.25 -30.00 -31.44
C ALA A 43 -5.87 -29.64 -30.87
N ILE A 44 -5.60 -29.94 -29.59
CA ILE A 44 -4.39 -29.51 -28.88
C ILE A 44 -3.10 -29.93 -29.61
N PRO A 45 -2.90 -31.19 -30.05
CA PRO A 45 -1.67 -31.58 -30.76
C PRO A 45 -1.44 -30.79 -32.04
N ALA A 46 -2.48 -30.56 -32.84
CA ALA A 46 -2.37 -29.80 -34.09
C ALA A 46 -2.09 -28.31 -33.84
N LEU A 47 -2.73 -27.72 -32.82
CA LEU A 47 -2.45 -26.36 -32.38
C LEU A 47 -1.02 -26.22 -31.85
N GLY A 48 -0.51 -27.22 -31.12
CA GLY A 48 0.85 -27.25 -30.61
C GLY A 48 1.90 -27.35 -31.70
N GLN A 49 1.66 -28.17 -32.71
CA GLN A 49 2.53 -28.24 -33.90
C GLN A 49 2.56 -26.89 -34.64
N ALA A 50 1.39 -26.32 -34.90
CA ALA A 50 1.27 -25.00 -35.53
C ALA A 50 1.96 -23.90 -34.69
N TRP A 51 1.85 -23.97 -33.36
CA TRP A 51 2.54 -23.06 -32.45
C TRP A 51 4.05 -23.15 -32.60
N SER A 52 4.60 -24.37 -32.64
CA SER A 52 6.05 -24.57 -32.83
C SER A 52 6.53 -24.07 -34.20
N GLU A 53 5.78 -24.38 -35.27
CA GLU A 53 6.15 -24.02 -36.65
C GLU A 53 6.04 -22.51 -36.95
N GLN A 54 5.10 -21.81 -36.33
CA GLN A 54 4.80 -20.39 -36.60
C GLN A 54 5.60 -19.41 -35.73
N GLY A 55 6.70 -19.86 -35.12
CA GLY A 55 7.51 -18.99 -34.26
C GLY A 55 6.86 -18.69 -32.91
N LYS A 56 6.11 -19.66 -32.37
CA LYS A 56 5.58 -19.68 -31.00
C LYS A 56 4.64 -18.51 -30.65
N PRO A 57 3.62 -18.20 -31.46
CA PRO A 57 2.73 -17.09 -31.16
C PRO A 57 1.91 -17.36 -29.89
N VAL A 58 1.88 -16.37 -28.99
CA VAL A 58 1.21 -16.46 -27.68
C VAL A 58 -0.26 -16.87 -27.79
N ARG A 59 -0.95 -16.44 -28.85
CA ARG A 59 -2.37 -16.73 -29.09
C ARG A 59 -2.65 -18.23 -29.23
N LEU A 60 -1.83 -18.97 -29.98
CA LEU A 60 -1.99 -20.42 -30.12
C LEU A 60 -1.83 -21.13 -28.78
N LEU A 61 -0.81 -20.75 -28.01
CA LEU A 61 -0.56 -21.31 -26.68
C LEU A 61 -1.71 -21.03 -25.71
N GLN A 62 -2.29 -19.83 -25.75
CA GLN A 62 -3.48 -19.49 -24.95
C GLN A 62 -4.69 -20.37 -25.28
N VAL A 63 -4.91 -20.68 -26.56
CA VAL A 63 -5.99 -21.59 -26.96
C VAL A 63 -5.68 -23.02 -26.50
N ILE A 64 -4.45 -23.50 -26.63
CA ILE A 64 -4.02 -24.80 -26.08
C ILE A 64 -4.33 -24.89 -24.57
N ILE A 65 -3.94 -23.87 -23.80
CA ILE A 65 -4.21 -23.78 -22.35
C ILE A 65 -5.72 -23.76 -22.08
N SER A 66 -6.46 -22.95 -22.84
CA SER A 66 -7.93 -22.84 -22.72
C SER A 66 -8.61 -24.18 -22.96
N LEU A 67 -8.17 -24.95 -23.96
CA LEU A 67 -8.70 -26.27 -24.29
C LEU A 67 -8.30 -27.35 -23.26
N ALA A 68 -7.14 -27.21 -22.63
CA ALA A 68 -6.65 -28.16 -21.63
C ALA A 68 -7.36 -28.04 -20.27
N ARG A 69 -7.88 -26.85 -19.92
CA ARG A 69 -8.61 -26.63 -18.67
C ARG A 69 -9.89 -27.47 -18.57
N PRO A 70 -10.24 -27.98 -17.39
CA PRO A 70 -11.57 -28.57 -17.18
C PRO A 70 -12.66 -27.49 -17.29
N LEU A 71 -13.87 -27.91 -17.62
CA LEU A 71 -15.07 -27.07 -17.60
C LEU A 71 -16.19 -27.78 -16.87
N THR A 72 -16.90 -27.06 -16.04
CA THR A 72 -18.17 -27.54 -15.48
C THR A 72 -19.26 -27.50 -16.56
N PRO A 73 -20.35 -28.30 -16.42
CA PRO A 73 -21.52 -28.24 -17.30
C PRO A 73 -22.05 -26.80 -17.47
N LYS A 74 -22.13 -26.05 -16.37
CA LYS A 74 -22.57 -24.65 -16.37
C LYS A 74 -21.66 -23.74 -17.19
N GLU A 75 -20.35 -23.85 -17.01
CA GLU A 75 -19.39 -23.05 -17.80
C GLU A 75 -19.40 -23.43 -19.28
N ALA A 76 -19.61 -24.71 -19.59
CA ALA A 76 -19.76 -25.19 -20.97
C ALA A 76 -21.03 -24.62 -21.60
N GLU A 77 -22.15 -24.57 -20.87
CA GLU A 77 -23.39 -23.94 -21.32
C GLU A 77 -23.22 -22.44 -21.56
N GLU A 78 -22.63 -21.71 -20.60
CA GLU A 78 -22.37 -20.25 -20.71
C GLU A 78 -21.44 -19.90 -21.89
N LYS A 79 -20.54 -20.82 -22.26
CA LYS A 79 -19.62 -20.66 -23.40
C LYS A 79 -20.14 -21.28 -24.70
N PHE A 80 -21.36 -21.82 -24.70
CA PHE A 80 -21.99 -22.48 -25.86
C PHE A 80 -21.21 -23.70 -26.41
N PHE A 81 -20.50 -24.43 -25.55
CA PHE A 81 -19.85 -25.68 -25.93
C PHE A 81 -20.83 -26.85 -25.82
N THR A 82 -21.63 -27.03 -26.88
CA THR A 82 -22.77 -27.95 -26.91
C THR A 82 -22.41 -29.39 -26.53
N ASP A 83 -21.25 -29.88 -26.97
CA ASP A 83 -20.82 -31.26 -26.74
C ASP A 83 -20.46 -31.54 -25.26
N TYR A 84 -20.25 -30.48 -24.48
CA TYR A 84 -19.87 -30.54 -23.06
C TYR A 84 -20.94 -29.94 -22.14
N LYS A 85 -22.10 -29.57 -22.68
CA LYS A 85 -23.17 -28.91 -21.92
C LYS A 85 -23.67 -29.75 -20.75
N ASP A 86 -23.81 -31.06 -20.96
CA ASP A 86 -24.41 -31.95 -19.95
C ASP A 86 -23.36 -32.57 -19.02
N THR A 87 -22.18 -32.89 -19.54
CA THR A 87 -21.14 -33.65 -18.82
C THR A 87 -19.97 -32.79 -18.35
N GLY A 88 -19.86 -31.55 -18.82
CA GLY A 88 -18.65 -30.75 -18.68
C GLY A 88 -17.50 -31.31 -19.53
N ARG A 89 -16.31 -30.72 -19.38
CA ARG A 89 -15.10 -31.16 -20.06
C ARG A 89 -14.04 -31.54 -19.03
N PRO A 90 -13.48 -32.76 -19.07
CA PRO A 90 -12.38 -33.12 -18.17
C PRO A 90 -11.11 -32.34 -18.53
N ALA A 91 -10.18 -32.26 -17.58
CA ALA A 91 -8.86 -31.69 -17.85
C ALA A 91 -8.12 -32.53 -18.91
N SER A 92 -7.41 -31.87 -19.82
CA SER A 92 -6.59 -32.49 -20.88
C SER A 92 -5.16 -31.93 -20.86
N TRP A 93 -4.63 -31.74 -19.65
CA TRP A 93 -3.29 -31.17 -19.43
C TRP A 93 -2.17 -32.07 -19.98
N ASP A 94 -2.37 -33.38 -19.99
CA ASP A 94 -1.48 -34.37 -20.60
C ASP A 94 -1.18 -34.04 -22.09
N LYS A 95 -2.21 -33.61 -22.84
CA LYS A 95 -2.07 -33.23 -24.25
C LYS A 95 -1.32 -31.91 -24.45
N ALA A 96 -1.48 -30.96 -23.52
CA ALA A 96 -0.84 -29.66 -23.59
C ALA A 96 0.60 -29.68 -23.07
N LEU A 97 0.91 -30.61 -22.15
CA LEU A 97 2.17 -30.67 -21.42
C LEU A 97 3.43 -30.60 -22.29
N PRO A 98 3.56 -31.34 -23.42
CA PRO A 98 4.76 -31.26 -24.27
C PRO A 98 5.05 -29.84 -24.75
N PHE A 99 4.01 -29.10 -25.17
CA PHE A 99 4.14 -27.74 -25.68
C PHE A 99 4.39 -26.72 -24.57
N LEU A 100 3.80 -26.94 -23.39
CA LEU A 100 4.07 -26.10 -22.21
C LEU A 100 5.51 -26.24 -21.73
N LYS A 101 6.08 -27.46 -21.74
CA LYS A 101 7.50 -27.69 -21.43
C LYS A 101 8.39 -27.04 -22.47
N GLN A 102 8.11 -27.27 -23.75
CA GLN A 102 8.85 -26.67 -24.87
C GLN A 102 8.86 -25.14 -24.79
N ALA A 103 7.75 -24.51 -24.38
CA ALA A 103 7.66 -23.06 -24.20
C ALA A 103 8.58 -22.49 -23.10
N LEU A 104 8.98 -23.30 -22.12
CA LEU A 104 9.97 -22.92 -21.10
C LEU A 104 11.40 -23.30 -21.50
N ASP A 105 11.57 -24.49 -22.06
CA ASP A 105 12.89 -25.03 -22.41
C ASP A 105 13.53 -24.20 -23.52
N GLU A 106 12.75 -23.85 -24.56
CA GLU A 106 13.21 -23.21 -25.79
C GLU A 106 12.81 -21.73 -25.89
N VAL A 107 13.02 -20.96 -24.82
CA VAL A 107 12.77 -19.50 -24.85
C VAL A 107 13.85 -18.77 -25.64
N ASP A 108 13.41 -18.03 -26.66
CA ASP A 108 14.26 -17.10 -27.41
C ASP A 108 14.22 -15.70 -26.78
N GLU A 109 15.31 -15.28 -26.15
CA GLU A 109 15.45 -13.94 -25.55
C GLU A 109 15.46 -12.81 -26.57
N ALA A 110 15.69 -13.07 -27.86
CA ALA A 110 15.55 -12.04 -28.89
C ALA A 110 14.07 -11.78 -29.23
N ASN A 111 13.19 -12.73 -28.94
CA ASN A 111 11.77 -12.68 -29.28
C ASN A 111 10.90 -12.46 -28.03
N GLN A 112 10.39 -11.24 -27.85
CA GLN A 112 9.50 -10.90 -26.74
C GLN A 112 8.28 -11.85 -26.63
N ARG A 113 7.74 -12.32 -27.76
CA ARG A 113 6.60 -13.26 -27.77
C ARG A 113 6.96 -14.60 -27.13
N SER A 114 8.22 -15.03 -27.27
CA SER A 114 8.71 -16.26 -26.63
C SER A 114 8.73 -16.12 -25.10
N GLY A 115 9.11 -14.96 -24.58
CA GLY A 115 9.05 -14.65 -23.15
C GLY A 115 7.60 -14.63 -22.62
N ASP A 116 6.68 -13.99 -23.35
CA ASP A 116 5.26 -13.98 -23.01
C ASP A 116 4.65 -15.39 -23.03
N SER A 117 5.01 -16.21 -24.01
CA SER A 117 4.62 -17.62 -24.07
C SER A 117 5.15 -18.42 -22.88
N ALA A 118 6.39 -18.20 -22.47
CA ALA A 118 6.98 -18.83 -21.29
C ALA A 118 6.21 -18.48 -20.01
N SER A 119 5.88 -17.19 -19.81
CA SER A 119 5.03 -16.74 -18.70
C SER A 119 3.65 -17.44 -18.68
N LYS A 120 3.00 -17.57 -19.85
CA LYS A 120 1.71 -18.27 -19.95
C LYS A 120 1.85 -19.77 -19.68
N ALA A 121 2.91 -20.38 -20.18
CA ALA A 121 3.21 -21.79 -19.95
C ALA A 121 3.46 -22.07 -18.47
N ALA A 122 4.24 -21.22 -17.79
CA ALA A 122 4.50 -21.31 -16.35
C ALA A 122 3.20 -21.32 -15.54
N ALA A 123 2.32 -20.35 -15.77
CA ALA A 123 1.03 -20.26 -15.09
C ALA A 123 0.16 -21.51 -15.32
N ALA A 124 0.13 -22.02 -16.56
CA ALA A 124 -0.61 -23.23 -16.92
C ALA A 124 -0.01 -24.50 -16.31
N LEU A 125 1.32 -24.63 -16.25
CA LEU A 125 1.99 -25.75 -15.60
C LEU A 125 1.74 -25.76 -14.09
N GLY A 126 1.71 -24.59 -13.44
CA GLY A 126 1.31 -24.47 -12.04
C GLY A 126 -0.15 -24.82 -11.79
N GLU A 127 -1.05 -24.50 -12.71
CA GLU A 127 -2.46 -24.89 -12.65
C GLU A 127 -2.65 -26.40 -12.88
N ALA A 128 -1.90 -26.97 -13.81
CA ALA A 128 -1.92 -28.39 -14.12
C ALA A 128 -1.29 -29.25 -13.01
N ALA A 129 -0.26 -28.71 -12.33
CA ALA A 129 0.50 -29.35 -11.26
C ALA A 129 1.00 -30.77 -11.59
N LEU A 130 1.30 -31.04 -12.87
CA LEU A 130 1.80 -32.34 -13.34
C LEU A 130 3.31 -32.48 -13.02
N PRO A 131 3.77 -33.60 -12.41
CA PRO A 131 5.16 -33.77 -11.99
C PRO A 131 6.22 -33.46 -13.07
N ASP A 132 5.97 -33.89 -14.31
CA ASP A 132 6.85 -33.66 -15.46
C ASP A 132 7.00 -32.18 -15.86
N GLY A 133 6.02 -31.34 -15.48
CA GLY A 133 6.08 -29.90 -15.67
C GLY A 133 7.07 -29.22 -14.72
N LEU A 134 7.19 -29.74 -13.49
CA LEU A 134 8.03 -29.15 -12.45
C LEU A 134 9.51 -29.14 -12.83
N GLU A 135 10.00 -30.18 -13.51
CA GLU A 135 11.41 -30.25 -13.91
C GLU A 135 11.81 -29.12 -14.86
N SER A 136 10.97 -28.84 -15.86
CA SER A 136 11.21 -27.76 -16.84
C SER A 136 11.19 -26.40 -16.16
N MET A 137 10.30 -26.23 -15.17
CA MET A 137 10.26 -25.04 -14.31
C MET A 137 11.52 -24.87 -13.47
N ILE A 138 12.00 -25.93 -12.81
CA ILE A 138 13.25 -25.90 -12.03
C ILE A 138 14.41 -25.48 -12.94
N LYS A 139 14.58 -26.14 -14.08
CA LYS A 139 15.61 -25.79 -15.09
C LYS A 139 15.50 -24.33 -15.53
N PHE A 140 14.28 -23.83 -15.71
CA PHE A 140 14.05 -22.44 -16.10
C PHE A 140 14.47 -21.43 -15.02
N THR A 141 14.25 -21.74 -13.74
CA THR A 141 14.69 -20.88 -12.64
C THR A 141 16.21 -20.82 -12.51
N GLU A 142 16.94 -21.84 -12.96
CA GLU A 142 18.41 -21.90 -12.93
C GLU A 142 19.07 -21.08 -14.05
N LYS A 143 18.30 -20.63 -15.06
CA LYS A 143 18.81 -19.73 -16.11
C LYS A 143 19.24 -18.37 -15.52
N PRO A 144 20.28 -17.71 -16.08
CA PRO A 144 20.68 -16.36 -15.66
C PRO A 144 19.51 -15.37 -15.73
N THR A 145 19.36 -14.56 -14.70
CA THR A 145 18.29 -13.56 -14.64
C THR A 145 18.60 -12.38 -15.56
N THR A 146 17.77 -12.18 -16.59
CA THR A 146 17.88 -11.05 -17.51
C THR A 146 16.59 -10.23 -17.49
N LYS A 147 16.66 -8.95 -17.90
CA LYS A 147 15.49 -8.08 -18.12
C LYS A 147 14.41 -8.68 -19.03
N LYS A 148 14.78 -9.65 -19.87
CA LYS A 148 13.87 -10.27 -20.84
C LYS A 148 13.20 -11.53 -20.29
N LEU A 149 13.89 -12.25 -19.40
CA LEU A 149 13.39 -13.50 -18.80
C LEU A 149 12.77 -13.32 -17.43
N TYR A 150 13.06 -12.25 -16.70
CA TYR A 150 12.70 -12.14 -15.28
C TYR A 150 11.19 -12.31 -15.03
N ALA A 151 10.32 -11.78 -15.90
CA ALA A 151 8.88 -11.88 -15.76
C ALA A 151 8.42 -13.35 -15.83
N ALA A 152 8.91 -14.10 -16.82
CA ALA A 152 8.65 -15.52 -16.94
C ALA A 152 9.25 -16.32 -15.77
N GLN A 153 10.44 -15.96 -15.29
CA GLN A 153 11.06 -16.62 -14.13
C GLN A 153 10.24 -16.40 -12.86
N VAL A 154 9.75 -15.18 -12.64
CA VAL A 154 8.83 -14.86 -11.53
C VAL A 154 7.54 -15.67 -11.63
N ASP A 155 6.96 -15.81 -12.82
CA ASP A 155 5.75 -16.62 -13.02
C ASP A 155 6.01 -18.12 -12.79
N VAL A 156 7.17 -18.62 -13.21
CA VAL A 156 7.62 -19.99 -12.92
C VAL A 156 7.77 -20.22 -11.42
N ILE A 157 8.47 -19.33 -10.72
CA ILE A 157 8.67 -19.41 -9.27
C ILE A 157 7.32 -19.44 -8.54
N LYS A 158 6.39 -18.55 -8.93
CA LYS A 158 5.02 -18.53 -8.40
C LYS A 158 4.28 -19.84 -8.67
N ALA A 159 4.36 -20.36 -9.90
CA ALA A 159 3.70 -21.59 -10.30
C ALA A 159 4.19 -22.82 -9.53
N MET A 160 5.48 -22.87 -9.17
CA MET A 160 6.04 -23.93 -8.33
C MET A 160 5.39 -23.99 -6.94
N GLY A 161 4.84 -22.88 -6.45
CA GLY A 161 4.06 -22.81 -5.20
C GLY A 161 2.78 -23.65 -5.18
N LYS A 162 2.35 -24.18 -6.33
CA LYS A 162 1.11 -24.97 -6.49
C LYS A 162 1.32 -26.48 -6.53
N PHE A 163 2.57 -26.94 -6.45
CA PHE A 163 2.95 -28.36 -6.60
C PHE A 163 2.86 -29.13 -5.28
N GLU A 164 1.65 -29.28 -4.73
CA GLU A 164 1.47 -29.95 -3.43
C GLU A 164 1.83 -31.45 -3.45
N SER A 165 1.62 -32.14 -4.59
CA SER A 165 2.03 -33.54 -4.78
C SER A 165 3.55 -33.73 -4.84
N GLU A 166 4.29 -32.70 -5.27
CA GLU A 166 5.75 -32.68 -5.43
C GLU A 166 6.40 -31.68 -4.46
N LYS A 167 5.75 -31.45 -3.31
CA LYS A 167 6.07 -30.39 -2.35
C LYS A 167 7.54 -30.35 -1.95
N ALA A 168 8.15 -31.50 -1.68
CA ALA A 168 9.55 -31.58 -1.27
C ALA A 168 10.51 -31.15 -2.38
N ARG A 169 10.22 -31.53 -3.64
CA ARG A 169 11.03 -31.17 -4.80
C ARG A 169 10.86 -29.71 -5.17
N ALA A 170 9.62 -29.22 -5.17
CA ALA A 170 9.31 -27.82 -5.41
C ALA A 170 9.93 -26.91 -4.33
N SER A 171 9.80 -27.26 -3.06
CA SER A 171 10.38 -26.47 -1.96
C SER A 171 11.91 -26.44 -2.01
N ALA A 172 12.57 -27.57 -2.31
CA ALA A 172 14.02 -27.60 -2.46
C ALA A 172 14.51 -26.65 -3.56
N ALA A 173 13.81 -26.58 -4.70
CA ALA A 173 14.17 -25.68 -5.78
C ALA A 173 13.89 -24.20 -5.43
N LEU A 174 12.79 -23.90 -4.73
CA LEU A 174 12.51 -22.54 -4.24
C LEU A 174 13.51 -22.08 -3.19
N ILE A 175 13.94 -22.98 -2.28
CA ILE A 175 15.00 -22.71 -1.29
C ILE A 175 16.30 -22.34 -2.00
N LYS A 176 16.68 -23.04 -3.09
CA LYS A 176 17.86 -22.66 -3.89
C LYS A 176 17.77 -21.25 -4.46
N VAL A 177 16.58 -20.74 -4.79
CA VAL A 177 16.40 -19.35 -5.25
C VAL A 177 16.64 -18.37 -4.10
N ILE A 178 16.13 -18.67 -2.90
CA ILE A 178 16.29 -17.85 -1.69
C ILE A 178 17.74 -17.82 -1.21
N ASP A 179 18.46 -18.94 -1.30
CA ASP A 179 19.85 -19.08 -0.85
C ASP A 179 20.87 -18.45 -1.80
N ARG A 180 20.44 -17.83 -2.90
CA ARG A 180 21.32 -17.05 -3.77
C ARG A 180 21.90 -15.87 -2.99
N GLU A 181 23.21 -15.64 -3.14
CA GLU A 181 23.84 -14.47 -2.57
C GLU A 181 23.24 -13.20 -3.21
N PRO A 182 22.82 -12.20 -2.41
CA PRO A 182 22.34 -10.94 -2.95
C PRO A 182 23.45 -10.24 -3.73
N PRO A 183 23.13 -9.59 -4.87
CA PRO A 183 24.08 -8.69 -5.52
C PRO A 183 24.33 -7.47 -4.62
N ASP A 184 25.40 -6.71 -4.90
CA ASP A 184 25.73 -5.50 -4.15
C ASP A 184 24.55 -4.52 -4.10
N HIS A 185 24.34 -3.93 -2.91
CA HIS A 185 23.22 -3.02 -2.69
C HIS A 185 23.44 -1.70 -3.44
N PRO A 186 22.41 -1.02 -3.98
CA PRO A 186 22.60 0.22 -4.75
C PRO A 186 23.28 1.35 -3.96
N ARG A 187 23.20 1.31 -2.63
CA ARG A 187 23.87 2.26 -1.72
C ARG A 187 25.39 2.08 -1.62
N THR A 188 25.91 0.90 -1.99
CA THR A 188 27.36 0.68 -2.04
C THR A 188 27.97 1.18 -3.34
N ALA A 189 27.18 1.77 -4.24
CA ALA A 189 27.64 2.31 -5.50
C ALA A 189 28.66 3.43 -5.32
N LYS A 190 29.62 3.52 -6.24
CA LYS A 190 30.64 4.59 -6.25
C LYS A 190 30.09 5.90 -6.78
N ASP A 191 29.15 5.81 -7.71
CA ASP A 191 28.51 6.94 -8.37
C ASP A 191 27.06 6.62 -8.77
N LYS A 192 26.35 7.62 -9.31
CA LYS A 192 24.93 7.50 -9.67
C LYS A 192 24.67 6.49 -10.78
N GLN A 193 25.58 6.33 -11.74
CA GLN A 193 25.41 5.40 -12.86
C GLN A 193 25.60 3.95 -12.39
N ASP A 194 26.62 3.71 -11.58
CA ASP A 194 26.83 2.43 -10.89
C ASP A 194 25.63 2.08 -10.01
N GLY A 195 25.09 3.06 -9.27
CA GLY A 195 23.88 2.91 -8.45
C GLY A 195 22.65 2.49 -9.25
N ALA A 196 22.47 3.01 -10.47
CA ALA A 196 21.38 2.58 -11.35
C ALA A 196 21.53 1.12 -11.81
N VAL A 197 22.75 0.69 -12.13
CA VAL A 197 23.04 -0.69 -12.56
C VAL A 197 22.88 -1.68 -11.41
N LEU A 198 23.40 -1.36 -10.21
CA LEU A 198 23.18 -2.15 -9.00
C LEU A 198 21.70 -2.17 -8.62
N GLY A 199 21.01 -1.03 -8.71
CA GLY A 199 19.56 -0.89 -8.51
C GLY A 199 18.75 -1.87 -9.35
N GLU A 200 19.08 -1.96 -10.63
CA GLU A 200 18.44 -2.89 -11.54
C GLU A 200 18.69 -4.35 -11.15
N LYS A 201 19.95 -4.75 -10.95
CA LYS A 201 20.31 -6.14 -10.60
C LYS A 201 19.68 -6.55 -9.27
N TYR A 202 19.75 -5.68 -8.26
CA TYR A 202 19.18 -5.91 -6.95
C TYR A 202 17.65 -6.00 -7.02
N GLY A 203 16.99 -5.12 -7.79
CA GLY A 203 15.54 -5.20 -8.01
C GLY A 203 15.08 -6.50 -8.68
N LEU A 204 15.82 -6.99 -9.68
CA LEU A 204 15.55 -8.29 -10.33
C LEU A 204 15.71 -9.45 -9.34
N PHE A 205 16.77 -9.43 -8.54
CA PHE A 205 17.04 -10.42 -7.49
C PHE A 205 15.90 -10.43 -6.45
N LEU A 206 15.53 -9.27 -5.89
CA LEU A 206 14.44 -9.17 -4.90
C LEU A 206 13.11 -9.67 -5.46
N SER A 207 12.83 -9.45 -6.74
CA SER A 207 11.59 -9.92 -7.38
C SER A 207 11.50 -11.44 -7.42
N GLN A 208 12.62 -12.13 -7.72
CA GLN A 208 12.68 -13.59 -7.74
C GLN A 208 12.61 -14.17 -6.32
N VAL A 209 13.45 -13.67 -5.41
CA VAL A 209 13.50 -14.14 -4.01
C VAL A 209 12.18 -13.89 -3.30
N GLY A 210 11.59 -12.70 -3.47
CA GLY A 210 10.27 -12.37 -2.93
C GLY A 210 9.17 -13.28 -3.45
N SER A 211 9.22 -13.65 -4.74
CA SER A 211 8.29 -14.63 -5.30
C SER A 211 8.49 -16.02 -4.71
N ALA A 212 9.74 -16.45 -4.51
CA ALA A 212 10.06 -17.76 -3.94
C ALA A 212 9.63 -17.86 -2.47
N ILE A 213 9.81 -16.80 -1.68
CA ILE A 213 9.33 -16.70 -0.30
C ILE A 213 7.82 -16.87 -0.23
N ASN A 214 7.07 -16.14 -1.07
CA ASN A 214 5.61 -16.24 -1.10
C ASN A 214 5.17 -17.67 -1.49
N SER A 215 5.79 -18.26 -2.51
CA SER A 215 5.49 -19.63 -2.95
C SER A 215 5.81 -20.70 -1.90
N LEU A 216 6.87 -20.53 -1.10
CA LEU A 216 7.15 -21.41 0.04
C LEU A 216 6.11 -21.25 1.16
N GLY A 217 5.64 -20.01 1.39
CA GLY A 217 4.53 -19.74 2.31
C GLY A 217 3.22 -20.39 1.86
N GLU A 218 2.91 -20.34 0.56
CA GLU A 218 1.75 -21.01 -0.04
C GLU A 218 1.84 -22.53 0.07
N LEU A 219 3.00 -23.12 -0.27
CA LEU A 219 3.24 -24.56 -0.11
C LEU A 219 3.22 -24.99 1.37
N ARG A 220 3.51 -24.10 2.32
CA ARG A 220 3.69 -24.45 3.75
C ARG A 220 4.72 -25.58 3.94
N ALA A 221 5.82 -25.52 3.20
CA ALA A 221 6.86 -26.55 3.24
C ALA A 221 7.75 -26.36 4.49
N GLN A 222 7.61 -27.25 5.47
CA GLN A 222 8.27 -27.14 6.79
C GLN A 222 9.81 -27.14 6.71
N ASN A 223 10.39 -27.76 5.69
CA ASN A 223 11.83 -27.73 5.45
C ASN A 223 12.36 -26.34 5.03
N SER A 224 11.48 -25.38 4.75
CA SER A 224 11.86 -24.00 4.38
C SER A 224 12.02 -23.05 5.56
N VAL A 225 11.62 -23.44 6.78
CA VAL A 225 11.64 -22.55 7.96
C VAL A 225 13.02 -21.95 8.18
N LYS A 226 14.07 -22.77 8.26
CA LYS A 226 15.44 -22.30 8.48
C LYS A 226 15.95 -21.39 7.35
N PRO A 227 15.85 -21.77 6.06
CA PRO A 227 16.15 -20.86 4.95
C PRO A 227 15.42 -19.53 5.03
N LEU A 228 14.14 -19.51 5.39
CA LEU A 228 13.35 -18.28 5.54
C LEU A 228 13.83 -17.43 6.71
N VAL A 229 14.16 -18.04 7.86
CA VAL A 229 14.75 -17.32 9.00
C VAL A 229 16.10 -16.69 8.63
N LEU A 230 16.95 -17.38 7.87
CA LEU A 230 18.21 -16.82 7.37
C LEU A 230 17.98 -15.70 6.35
N ALA A 231 17.06 -15.90 5.42
CA ALA A 231 16.70 -14.91 4.41
C ALA A 231 16.20 -13.61 5.03
N MET A 232 15.49 -13.68 6.17
CA MET A 232 15.04 -12.50 6.94
C MET A 232 16.16 -11.51 7.24
N TYR A 233 17.40 -11.99 7.42
CA TYR A 233 18.57 -11.16 7.68
C TYR A 233 19.41 -10.86 6.44
N ARG A 234 19.35 -11.71 5.40
CA ARG A 234 20.07 -11.47 4.13
C ARG A 234 19.36 -10.45 3.24
N VAL A 235 18.02 -10.44 3.27
CA VAL A 235 17.18 -9.59 2.41
C VAL A 235 16.11 -8.85 3.23
N PRO A 236 16.52 -7.94 4.13
CA PRO A 236 15.58 -7.20 5.00
C PRO A 236 14.53 -6.39 4.23
N ALA A 237 14.78 -6.04 2.97
CA ALA A 237 13.81 -5.41 2.06
C ALA A 237 12.57 -6.29 1.78
N LEU A 238 12.62 -7.59 2.09
CA LEU A 238 11.52 -8.55 1.93
C LEU A 238 10.96 -9.01 3.30
N ALA A 239 11.19 -8.25 4.37
CA ALA A 239 10.78 -8.60 5.73
C ALA A 239 9.28 -8.94 5.83
N ASP A 240 8.41 -8.22 5.11
CA ASP A 240 6.97 -8.49 5.13
C ASP A 240 6.58 -9.80 4.44
N GLN A 241 7.21 -10.14 3.31
CA GLN A 241 7.02 -11.44 2.66
C GLN A 241 7.50 -12.57 3.58
N LEU A 242 8.67 -12.40 4.21
CA LEU A 242 9.27 -13.40 5.10
C LEU A 242 8.43 -13.62 6.35
N ARG A 243 7.98 -12.53 6.97
CA ARG A 243 7.03 -12.52 8.09
C ARG A 243 5.78 -13.32 7.76
N ARG A 244 5.12 -13.04 6.62
CA ARG A 244 3.91 -13.78 6.21
C ARG A 244 4.19 -15.27 5.96
N ALA A 245 5.28 -15.59 5.28
CA ALA A 245 5.65 -16.98 4.98
C ALA A 245 5.98 -17.78 6.25
N LEU A 246 6.71 -17.17 7.19
CA LEU A 246 7.04 -17.79 8.47
C LEU A 246 5.79 -18.02 9.33
N VAL A 247 4.89 -17.04 9.42
CA VAL A 247 3.61 -17.21 10.15
C VAL A 247 2.75 -18.31 9.52
N ALA A 248 2.72 -18.41 8.18
CA ALA A 248 2.00 -19.49 7.48
C ALA A 248 2.56 -20.89 7.76
N LEU A 249 3.83 -21.01 8.16
CA LEU A 249 4.47 -22.27 8.54
C LEU A 249 4.15 -22.71 9.98
N GLY A 250 3.63 -21.81 10.81
CA GLY A 250 3.07 -22.14 12.12
C GLY A 250 4.14 -22.45 13.19
N PRO A 251 3.85 -23.38 14.12
CA PRO A 251 4.67 -23.60 15.33
C PRO A 251 6.14 -23.94 15.08
N VAL A 252 6.49 -24.59 13.96
CA VAL A 252 7.88 -24.92 13.64
C VAL A 252 8.71 -23.65 13.40
N ALA A 253 8.12 -22.64 12.74
CA ALA A 253 8.76 -21.35 12.56
C ALA A 253 8.86 -20.57 13.87
N GLU A 254 7.83 -20.63 14.71
CA GLU A 254 7.85 -20.04 16.05
C GLU A 254 9.03 -20.59 16.87
N GLU A 255 9.21 -21.91 16.93
CA GLU A 255 10.30 -22.54 17.68
C GLU A 255 11.70 -22.11 17.20
N GLU A 256 11.92 -22.02 15.89
CA GLU A 256 13.20 -21.54 15.35
C GLU A 256 13.44 -20.06 15.68
N LEU A 257 12.42 -19.21 15.58
CA LEU A 257 12.53 -17.78 15.94
C LEU A 257 12.78 -17.55 17.43
N ARG A 258 12.19 -18.38 18.31
CA ARG A 258 12.53 -18.37 19.75
C ARG A 258 13.99 -18.70 19.99
N LYS A 259 14.56 -19.68 19.27
CA LYS A 259 16.01 -19.96 19.34
C LYS A 259 16.85 -18.75 18.93
N VAL A 260 16.40 -17.95 17.97
CA VAL A 260 17.10 -16.71 17.58
C VAL A 260 17.12 -15.72 18.74
N LEU A 261 15.96 -15.41 19.34
CA LEU A 261 15.89 -14.51 20.51
C LEU A 261 16.72 -15.04 21.69
N GLN A 262 16.72 -16.35 21.93
CA GLN A 262 17.54 -16.97 22.98
C GLN A 262 19.05 -16.99 22.65
N GLY A 263 19.46 -16.60 21.44
CA GLY A 263 20.85 -16.68 20.99
C GLY A 263 21.34 -18.11 20.68
N LYS A 264 20.43 -19.08 20.57
CA LYS A 264 20.74 -20.51 20.37
C LYS A 264 20.64 -20.97 18.91
N HIS A 265 20.23 -20.10 17.98
CA HIS A 265 20.13 -20.45 16.56
C HIS A 265 21.50 -20.35 15.87
N GLN A 266 22.22 -21.47 15.80
CA GLN A 266 23.60 -21.54 15.31
C GLN A 266 23.80 -20.88 13.94
N GLU A 267 23.01 -21.24 12.93
CA GLU A 267 23.19 -20.74 11.56
C GLU A 267 22.98 -19.21 11.45
N VAL A 268 22.13 -18.62 12.30
CA VAL A 268 21.92 -17.17 12.36
C VAL A 268 23.10 -16.52 13.08
N ASN A 269 23.59 -17.12 14.17
CA ASN A 269 24.78 -16.63 14.86
C ASN A 269 26.00 -16.61 13.91
N ASP A 270 26.18 -17.69 13.14
CA ASP A 270 27.27 -17.80 12.16
C ASP A 270 27.13 -16.76 11.04
N LEU A 271 25.90 -16.53 10.54
CA LEU A 271 25.64 -15.48 9.55
C LEU A 271 25.99 -14.08 10.09
N PHE A 272 25.58 -13.77 11.32
CA PHE A 272 25.88 -12.48 11.95
C PHE A 272 27.38 -12.30 12.18
N ALA A 273 28.08 -13.33 12.64
CA ALA A 273 29.53 -13.28 12.82
C ALA A 273 30.27 -13.10 11.47
N ALA A 274 29.86 -13.84 10.44
CA ALA A 274 30.50 -13.81 9.12
C ALA A 274 30.27 -12.49 8.37
N LYS A 275 29.05 -11.93 8.46
CA LYS A 275 28.63 -10.73 7.71
C LYS A 275 28.60 -9.46 8.56
N LYS A 276 28.97 -9.54 9.85
CA LYS A 276 28.96 -8.44 10.83
C LYS A 276 27.63 -7.70 10.91
N LEU A 277 26.51 -8.44 10.82
CA LEU A 277 25.16 -7.87 10.78
C LEU A 277 24.69 -7.27 12.10
N ASP A 278 25.45 -7.44 13.17
CA ASP A 278 25.25 -6.78 14.47
C ASP A 278 25.81 -5.35 14.51
N LYS A 279 26.46 -4.89 13.42
CA LYS A 279 27.08 -3.57 13.31
C LYS A 279 26.76 -2.91 11.98
N TYR A 280 26.67 -1.59 12.02
CA TYR A 280 26.58 -0.71 10.87
C TYR A 280 27.89 0.06 10.72
N CYS A 281 28.55 -0.09 9.56
CA CYS A 281 29.84 0.54 9.26
C CYS A 281 29.72 1.57 8.12
N GLY A 282 28.63 2.34 8.12
CA GLY A 282 28.26 3.27 7.04
C GLY A 282 27.61 2.57 5.84
N ASP A 283 26.94 3.33 4.99
CA ASP A 283 26.20 2.79 3.83
C ASP A 283 27.09 2.05 2.82
N LYS A 284 28.36 2.46 2.73
CA LYS A 284 29.39 1.78 1.91
C LYS A 284 30.09 0.63 2.63
N ASN A 285 29.81 0.44 3.92
CA ASN A 285 30.48 -0.54 4.78
C ASN A 285 32.01 -0.35 4.84
N GLU A 286 32.47 0.90 4.71
CA GLU A 286 33.88 1.28 4.67
C GLU A 286 34.39 1.86 6.00
N ALA A 287 33.49 2.11 6.97
CA ALA A 287 33.90 2.67 8.25
C ALA A 287 34.85 1.71 8.99
N PRO A 288 35.93 2.23 9.63
CA PRO A 288 36.79 1.45 10.49
C PRO A 288 36.01 0.68 11.58
N PRO A 289 36.46 -0.52 12.00
CA PRO A 289 35.73 -1.35 12.97
C PRO A 289 35.40 -0.68 14.31
N ASP A 290 36.19 0.30 14.73
CA ASP A 290 36.01 1.13 15.94
C ASP A 290 34.96 2.24 15.76
N GLN A 291 34.58 2.55 14.52
CA GLN A 291 33.54 3.53 14.18
C GLN A 291 32.20 2.88 13.84
N CYS A 292 32.15 1.55 13.72
CA CYS A 292 30.89 0.86 13.45
C CYS A 292 29.94 0.95 14.65
N GLN A 293 28.66 1.21 14.38
CA GLN A 293 27.62 1.39 15.37
C GLN A 293 26.80 0.10 15.54
N PRO A 294 26.39 -0.28 16.76
CA PRO A 294 25.63 -1.51 16.98
C PRO A 294 24.20 -1.40 16.44
N VAL A 295 23.63 -2.53 16.00
CA VAL A 295 22.23 -2.65 15.54
C VAL A 295 21.51 -3.81 16.20
N SER A 296 20.18 -3.71 16.32
CA SER A 296 19.33 -4.71 16.97
C SER A 296 18.58 -5.62 16.01
N MET A 297 18.94 -5.68 14.72
CA MET A 297 18.12 -6.35 13.69
C MET A 297 17.79 -7.82 14.04
N LYS A 298 18.71 -8.52 14.71
CA LYS A 298 18.53 -9.91 15.16
C LYS A 298 17.31 -10.10 16.05
N ASP A 299 17.17 -9.22 17.04
CA ASP A 299 16.08 -9.30 18.00
C ASP A 299 14.81 -8.66 17.44
N PHE A 300 14.98 -7.57 16.69
CA PHE A 300 13.89 -6.82 16.08
C PHE A 300 13.01 -7.72 15.19
N TYR A 301 13.60 -8.35 14.17
CA TYR A 301 12.83 -9.15 13.22
C TYR A 301 12.23 -10.41 13.87
N ALA A 302 12.99 -11.09 14.73
CA ALA A 302 12.47 -12.24 15.46
C ALA A 302 11.26 -11.87 16.35
N ALA A 303 11.33 -10.77 17.09
CA ALA A 303 10.24 -10.31 17.93
C ALA A 303 8.99 -9.91 17.12
N VAL A 304 9.16 -9.21 15.98
CA VAL A 304 8.03 -8.84 15.09
C VAL A 304 7.24 -10.08 14.67
N VAL A 305 7.93 -11.13 14.19
CA VAL A 305 7.27 -12.34 13.70
C VAL A 305 6.70 -13.17 14.86
N LEU A 306 7.43 -13.26 16.00
CA LEU A 306 6.94 -13.96 17.19
C LEU A 306 5.62 -13.36 17.73
N GLY A 307 5.46 -12.05 17.66
CA GLY A 307 4.22 -11.36 18.02
C GLY A 307 3.00 -11.78 17.20
N ASP A 308 3.19 -12.22 15.96
CA ASP A 308 2.10 -12.59 15.06
C ASP A 308 1.62 -14.03 15.21
N PHE A 309 2.33 -14.86 15.98
CA PHE A 309 1.83 -16.19 16.37
C PHE A 309 0.80 -16.11 17.51
N TYR A 310 0.78 -15.02 18.27
CA TYR A 310 -0.11 -14.84 19.43
C TYR A 310 0.02 -15.94 20.51
N ASP A 311 1.13 -16.69 20.57
CA ASP A 311 1.36 -17.76 21.57
C ASP A 311 1.97 -17.17 22.87
N PRO A 312 1.30 -17.27 24.03
CA PRO A 312 1.87 -16.86 25.31
C PRO A 312 3.23 -17.48 25.68
N LYS A 313 3.57 -18.65 25.13
CA LYS A 313 4.84 -19.34 25.43
C LYS A 313 6.09 -18.56 25.00
N VAL A 314 5.96 -17.60 24.10
CA VAL A 314 7.09 -16.76 23.64
C VAL A 314 7.39 -15.60 24.60
N VAL A 315 6.48 -15.30 25.53
CA VAL A 315 6.55 -14.14 26.44
C VAL A 315 7.81 -14.17 27.32
N PRO A 316 8.24 -15.30 27.92
CA PRO A 316 9.50 -15.35 28.65
C PRO A 316 10.72 -14.95 27.81
N ASP A 317 10.75 -15.36 26.54
CA ASP A 317 11.86 -15.07 25.63
C ASP A 317 11.88 -13.57 25.24
N LEU A 318 10.71 -12.99 24.99
CA LEU A 318 10.54 -11.55 24.73
C LEU A 318 10.99 -10.71 25.93
N ILE A 319 10.57 -11.08 27.14
CA ILE A 319 10.95 -10.37 28.37
C ILE A 319 12.45 -10.47 28.62
N ALA A 320 13.05 -11.65 28.41
CA ALA A 320 14.49 -11.83 28.53
C ALA A 320 15.26 -10.94 27.52
N ALA A 321 14.72 -10.76 26.31
CA ALA A 321 15.31 -9.86 25.31
C ALA A 321 15.21 -8.37 25.68
N LEU A 322 14.20 -7.94 26.44
CA LEU A 322 14.08 -6.55 26.96
C LEU A 322 15.19 -6.17 27.94
N ALA A 323 15.93 -7.13 28.50
CA ALA A 323 17.07 -6.83 29.37
C ALA A 323 18.27 -6.28 28.59
N ARG A 324 18.26 -6.37 27.25
CA ARG A 324 19.31 -5.84 26.38
C ARG A 324 19.12 -4.35 26.16
N PRO A 325 20.18 -3.54 26.00
CA PRO A 325 20.05 -2.11 25.73
C PRO A 325 19.27 -1.86 24.44
N PRO A 326 18.34 -0.88 24.38
CA PRO A 326 17.66 -0.52 23.13
C PRO A 326 18.69 0.00 22.13
N LEU A 327 18.72 -0.61 20.94
CA LEU A 327 19.60 -0.21 19.83
C LEU A 327 18.75 -0.01 18.57
N PRO A 328 19.15 0.86 17.63
CA PRO A 328 18.46 1.01 16.36
C PRO A 328 18.37 -0.34 15.62
N SER A 329 17.23 -0.63 15.00
CA SER A 329 17.05 -1.86 14.22
C SER A 329 17.93 -1.87 12.97
N SER A 330 18.15 -0.70 12.37
CA SER A 330 18.99 -0.46 11.20
C SER A 330 19.43 1.01 11.15
N TYR A 331 20.22 1.35 10.14
CA TYR A 331 20.57 2.73 9.77
C TYR A 331 20.14 2.99 8.32
N GLN A 332 19.73 4.21 8.02
CA GLN A 332 19.41 4.68 6.68
C GLN A 332 20.02 6.06 6.48
N ASP A 333 20.82 6.22 5.43
CA ASP A 333 21.49 7.48 5.09
C ASP A 333 22.30 8.03 6.28
N ASP A 334 23.06 7.12 6.91
CA ASP A 334 23.85 7.32 8.14
C ASP A 334 23.04 7.76 9.39
N ALA A 335 21.71 7.81 9.31
CA ALA A 335 20.83 8.09 10.44
C ALA A 335 20.30 6.79 11.08
N PRO A 336 20.26 6.70 12.43
CA PRO A 336 19.67 5.54 13.10
C PRO A 336 18.17 5.47 12.83
N SER A 337 17.68 4.25 12.59
CA SER A 337 16.24 4.00 12.53
C SER A 337 15.59 4.45 13.85
N PRO A 338 14.41 5.11 13.82
CA PRO A 338 13.65 5.41 15.04
C PRO A 338 13.14 4.15 15.74
N SER A 339 13.14 3.01 15.05
CA SER A 339 12.70 1.71 15.58
C SER A 339 13.87 0.96 16.21
N THR A 340 13.61 0.37 17.38
CA THR A 340 14.53 -0.49 18.12
C THR A 340 13.90 -1.86 18.37
N GLN A 341 14.68 -2.84 18.82
CA GLN A 341 14.11 -4.12 19.26
C GLN A 341 13.10 -3.96 20.40
N HIS A 342 13.19 -2.91 21.23
CA HIS A 342 12.15 -2.64 22.24
C HIS A 342 10.81 -2.36 21.57
N ASN A 343 10.76 -1.57 20.48
CA ASN A 343 9.52 -1.31 19.75
C ASN A 343 8.88 -2.62 19.28
N ALA A 344 9.67 -3.53 18.68
CA ALA A 344 9.19 -4.83 18.23
C ALA A 344 8.72 -5.73 19.38
N ILE A 345 9.46 -5.78 20.48
CA ILE A 345 9.12 -6.62 21.63
C ILE A 345 7.85 -6.13 22.32
N PHE A 346 7.71 -4.82 22.58
CA PHE A 346 6.48 -4.28 23.16
C PHE A 346 5.28 -4.45 22.22
N ASP A 347 5.48 -4.36 20.90
CA ASP A 347 4.43 -4.71 19.93
C ASP A 347 4.00 -6.18 20.05
N ALA A 348 4.96 -7.10 20.07
CA ALA A 348 4.70 -8.52 20.25
C ALA A 348 3.96 -8.81 21.56
N LEU A 349 4.38 -8.20 22.67
CA LEU A 349 3.72 -8.34 23.96
C LEU A 349 2.26 -7.84 23.92
N ARG A 350 1.96 -6.72 23.23
CA ARG A 350 0.59 -6.22 23.06
C ARG A 350 -0.28 -7.15 22.22
N LYS A 351 0.30 -7.71 21.15
CA LYS A 351 -0.37 -8.72 20.32
C LYS A 351 -0.66 -9.97 21.14
N ILE A 352 0.28 -10.49 21.90
CA ILE A 352 0.06 -11.71 22.70
C ILE A 352 -0.91 -11.44 23.86
N GLY A 353 -0.75 -10.33 24.58
CA GLY A 353 -1.65 -9.93 25.66
C GLY A 353 -1.57 -10.80 26.92
N SER A 354 -0.45 -11.48 27.16
CA SER A 354 -0.25 -12.34 28.33
C SER A 354 0.08 -11.54 29.60
N ALA A 355 -0.56 -11.88 30.71
CA ALA A 355 -0.30 -11.25 32.02
C ALA A 355 1.08 -11.56 32.59
N GLU A 356 1.75 -12.61 32.10
CA GLU A 356 3.09 -13.01 32.56
C GLU A 356 4.13 -11.88 32.38
N GLY A 357 3.99 -11.05 31.34
CA GLY A 357 4.89 -9.92 31.12
C GLY A 357 4.57 -8.65 31.90
N ALA A 358 3.41 -8.57 32.55
CA ALA A 358 2.94 -7.33 33.16
C ALA A 358 3.90 -6.80 34.23
N ALA A 359 4.42 -7.66 35.11
CA ALA A 359 5.32 -7.25 36.18
C ALA A 359 6.63 -6.65 35.65
N THR A 360 7.25 -7.27 34.65
CA THR A 360 8.50 -6.77 34.06
C THR A 360 8.27 -5.48 33.29
N VAL A 361 7.21 -5.40 32.49
CA VAL A 361 6.85 -4.19 31.74
C VAL A 361 6.57 -3.03 32.69
N ARG A 362 5.89 -3.28 33.82
CA ARG A 362 5.69 -2.30 34.90
C ARG A 362 6.99 -1.81 35.52
N GLY A 363 7.93 -2.71 35.79
CA GLY A 363 9.25 -2.35 36.30
C GLY A 363 9.99 -1.34 35.41
N LEU A 364 9.83 -1.45 34.09
CA LEU A 364 10.51 -0.59 33.12
C LEU A 364 10.05 0.87 33.15
N TRP A 365 8.75 1.17 33.30
CA TRP A 365 8.32 2.58 33.34
C TRP A 365 8.38 3.21 34.73
N MET A 366 8.25 2.40 35.79
CA MET A 366 8.34 2.88 37.17
C MET A 366 9.77 3.29 37.53
N GLY A 367 10.76 2.73 36.84
CA GLY A 367 12.16 2.84 37.19
C GLY A 367 12.47 2.04 38.45
N GLU A 368 13.58 1.30 38.45
CA GLU A 368 14.08 0.73 39.70
C GLU A 368 14.83 1.82 40.47
N LYS A 369 14.43 2.06 41.73
CA LYS A 369 15.15 2.97 42.62
C LYS A 369 16.63 2.56 42.67
N GLY A 370 17.52 3.43 42.19
CA GLY A 370 18.97 3.22 42.23
C GLY A 370 19.58 2.59 40.96
N LYS A 371 18.79 2.28 39.92
CA LYS A 371 19.32 1.99 38.58
C LYS A 371 19.29 3.23 37.70
N LYS A 372 20.13 3.26 36.66
CA LYS A 372 20.08 4.28 35.61
C LYS A 372 18.64 4.35 35.08
N ASP A 373 18.08 5.56 35.02
CA ASP A 373 16.71 5.76 34.54
C ASP A 373 16.52 5.09 33.18
N THR A 374 15.47 4.29 33.07
CA THR A 374 14.98 3.78 31.79
C THR A 374 14.76 4.98 30.86
N ASP A 375 15.24 4.88 29.62
CA ASP A 375 15.08 5.96 28.66
C ASP A 375 13.60 6.28 28.42
N ALA A 376 13.29 7.54 28.12
CA ALA A 376 11.91 8.02 27.99
C ALA A 376 11.11 7.22 26.95
N SER A 377 11.73 6.85 25.83
CA SER A 377 11.10 6.05 24.77
C SER A 377 10.70 4.66 25.25
N THR A 378 11.58 3.95 25.96
CA THR A 378 11.25 2.65 26.56
C THR A 378 10.15 2.77 27.61
N ARG A 379 10.14 3.84 28.43
CA ARG A 379 9.05 4.08 29.40
C ARG A 379 7.71 4.27 28.71
N LEU A 380 7.66 5.05 27.63
CA LEU A 380 6.46 5.26 26.81
C LEU A 380 5.94 3.94 26.25
N LEU A 381 6.81 3.13 25.64
CA LEU A 381 6.44 1.84 25.08
C LEU A 381 5.93 0.87 26.16
N ALA A 382 6.57 0.87 27.33
CA ALA A 382 6.16 0.02 28.45
C ALA A 382 4.77 0.40 28.99
N VAL A 383 4.50 1.71 29.18
CA VAL A 383 3.17 2.20 29.57
C VAL A 383 2.11 1.79 28.54
N GLY A 384 2.38 2.00 27.25
CA GLY A 384 1.45 1.66 26.18
C GLY A 384 1.20 0.16 26.06
N ALA A 385 2.19 -0.68 26.37
CA ALA A 385 2.04 -2.14 26.34
C ALA A 385 1.23 -2.69 27.53
N TYR A 386 1.40 -2.10 28.71
CA TYR A 386 0.88 -2.66 29.96
C TYR A 386 -0.63 -2.90 29.97
N ALA A 387 -1.38 -1.95 29.44
CA ALA A 387 -2.84 -2.04 29.41
C ALA A 387 -3.35 -3.23 28.59
N PHE A 388 -2.50 -3.82 27.74
CA PHE A 388 -2.80 -5.04 26.98
C PHE A 388 -2.51 -6.33 27.77
N LEU A 389 -1.65 -6.27 28.79
CA LEU A 389 -1.16 -7.44 29.52
C LEU A 389 -2.01 -7.78 30.76
N THR A 390 -2.55 -6.77 31.45
CA THR A 390 -3.18 -6.97 32.77
C THR A 390 -4.46 -6.13 32.96
N ARG A 391 -5.09 -6.29 34.13
CA ARG A 391 -6.31 -5.59 34.62
C ARG A 391 -6.22 -5.21 36.11
N ASP A 392 -5.01 -5.13 36.66
CA ASP A 392 -4.84 -4.82 38.08
C ASP A 392 -5.18 -3.36 38.41
N GLN A 393 -5.71 -3.16 39.62
CA GLN A 393 -6.01 -1.85 40.18
C GLN A 393 -4.77 -1.04 40.53
N GLN A 394 -3.61 -1.70 40.63
CA GLN A 394 -2.35 -1.03 40.92
C GLN A 394 -1.93 -0.12 39.76
N GLY A 395 -1.92 -0.65 38.54
CA GLY A 395 -1.63 0.10 37.34
C GLY A 395 -2.65 1.19 37.05
N VAL A 396 -3.93 0.96 37.35
CA VAL A 396 -4.96 2.02 37.27
C VAL A 396 -4.55 3.22 38.12
N LYS A 397 -4.19 3.00 39.39
CA LYS A 397 -3.77 4.09 40.30
C LYS A 397 -2.48 4.77 39.85
N GLU A 398 -1.48 4.00 39.45
CA GLU A 398 -0.17 4.52 39.06
C GLU A 398 -0.23 5.32 37.76
N LEU A 399 -0.94 4.83 36.75
CA LEU A 399 -1.11 5.51 35.47
C LEU A 399 -1.99 6.75 35.60
N ALA A 400 -3.03 6.71 36.44
CA ALA A 400 -3.82 7.90 36.78
C ALA A 400 -2.94 9.00 37.40
N ALA A 401 -2.04 8.62 38.31
CA ALA A 401 -1.12 9.56 38.94
C ALA A 401 -0.16 10.19 37.92
N ILE A 402 0.38 9.41 36.98
CA ILE A 402 1.25 9.92 35.90
C ILE A 402 0.46 10.85 34.98
N ALA A 403 -0.74 10.46 34.54
CA ALA A 403 -1.60 11.30 33.68
C ALA A 403 -1.93 12.66 34.33
N ALA A 404 -2.13 12.66 35.65
CA ALA A 404 -2.42 13.86 36.45
C ALA A 404 -1.18 14.69 36.82
N ASP A 405 0.03 14.15 36.66
CA ASP A 405 1.26 14.85 37.04
C ASP A 405 1.65 15.90 35.98
N ASN A 406 1.43 17.17 36.30
CA ASN A 406 1.76 18.29 35.42
C ASN A 406 3.28 18.53 35.26
N LYS A 407 4.12 17.82 36.00
CA LYS A 407 5.58 17.87 35.88
C LYS A 407 6.14 16.76 35.00
N ALA A 408 5.33 15.73 34.69
CA ALA A 408 5.74 14.67 33.78
C ALA A 408 5.78 15.19 32.33
N GLU A 409 6.59 14.54 31.49
CA GLU A 409 6.65 14.82 30.06
C GLU A 409 5.27 14.59 29.41
N ASP A 410 4.84 15.52 28.55
CA ASP A 410 3.48 15.48 27.97
C ASP A 410 3.19 14.19 27.20
N ASN A 411 4.17 13.64 26.47
CA ASN A 411 4.01 12.35 25.78
C ASN A 411 3.74 11.22 26.77
N LEU A 412 4.44 11.21 27.90
CA LEU A 412 4.28 10.19 28.94
C LEU A 412 2.91 10.31 29.61
N ARG A 413 2.45 11.54 29.85
CA ARG A 413 1.13 11.81 30.41
C ARG A 413 0.01 11.34 29.48
N GLN A 414 0.13 11.60 28.18
CA GLN A 414 -0.84 11.16 27.19
C GLN A 414 -0.89 9.64 27.08
N GLU A 415 0.26 8.97 26.97
CA GLU A 415 0.29 7.51 26.89
C GLU A 415 -0.20 6.87 28.21
N ALA A 416 0.12 7.47 29.35
CA ALA A 416 -0.40 7.02 30.65
C ALA A 416 -1.91 7.20 30.75
N ALA A 417 -2.48 8.30 30.27
CA ALA A 417 -3.92 8.50 30.24
C ALA A 417 -4.63 7.49 29.32
N ASN A 418 -4.01 7.17 28.19
CA ASN A 418 -4.50 6.16 27.26
C ASN A 418 -4.50 4.76 27.89
N ALA A 419 -3.35 4.35 28.47
CA ALA A 419 -3.21 3.09 29.16
C ALA A 419 -4.14 2.99 30.39
N PHE A 420 -4.29 4.08 31.15
CA PHE A 420 -5.23 4.20 32.25
C PHE A 420 -6.68 3.93 31.79
N ALA A 421 -7.13 4.58 30.72
CA ALA A 421 -8.49 4.42 30.21
C ALA A 421 -8.81 3.00 29.70
N ARG A 422 -7.79 2.31 29.18
CA ARG A 422 -7.86 0.90 28.76
C ARG A 422 -7.95 -0.09 29.94
N LEU A 423 -7.53 0.32 31.13
CA LEU A 423 -7.57 -0.49 32.36
C LEU A 423 -8.75 -0.16 33.26
N ALA A 424 -9.07 1.13 33.41
CA ALA A 424 -10.09 1.66 34.30
C ALA A 424 -11.48 1.04 34.03
N THR A 425 -12.26 0.90 35.09
CA THR A 425 -13.57 0.23 35.08
C THR A 425 -14.58 0.84 36.05
N SER A 426 -14.29 2.01 36.64
CA SER A 426 -15.15 2.61 37.67
C SER A 426 -15.52 4.06 37.36
N ASP A 427 -16.62 4.54 37.94
CA ASP A 427 -17.04 5.95 37.83
C ASP A 427 -15.99 6.91 38.40
N ALA A 428 -15.27 6.50 39.45
CA ALA A 428 -14.20 7.29 40.05
C ALA A 428 -13.04 7.54 39.07
N ASP A 429 -12.75 6.57 38.20
CA ASP A 429 -11.70 6.70 37.19
C ASP A 429 -12.06 7.75 36.13
N ILE A 430 -13.35 7.88 35.82
CA ILE A 430 -13.84 8.88 34.87
C ILE A 430 -13.68 10.30 35.42
N ALA A 431 -13.85 10.48 36.73
CA ALA A 431 -13.62 11.77 37.37
C ALA A 431 -12.18 12.29 37.17
N VAL A 432 -11.18 11.38 37.15
CA VAL A 432 -9.78 11.74 36.88
C VAL A 432 -9.63 12.35 35.48
N LEU A 433 -10.22 11.70 34.46
CA LEU A 433 -10.22 12.22 33.09
C LEU A 433 -11.04 13.49 32.94
N GLY A 434 -12.14 13.62 33.68
CA GLY A 434 -12.97 14.82 33.71
C GLY A 434 -12.21 16.05 34.21
N VAL A 435 -11.41 15.89 35.27
CA VAL A 435 -10.55 16.98 35.79
C VAL A 435 -9.49 17.38 34.75
N LEU A 436 -8.88 16.41 34.07
CA LEU A 436 -7.92 16.68 33.01
C LEU A 436 -8.57 17.37 31.80
N ALA A 437 -9.70 16.85 31.32
CA ALA A 437 -10.46 17.44 30.22
C ALA A 437 -10.83 18.89 30.52
N LYS A 438 -11.36 19.16 31.72
CA LYS A 438 -11.71 20.51 32.17
C LYS A 438 -10.50 21.44 32.16
N LYS A 439 -9.38 21.02 32.73
CA LYS A 439 -8.14 21.82 32.72
C LYS A 439 -7.76 22.27 31.30
N TYR A 440 -7.83 21.35 30.33
CA TYR A 440 -7.49 21.64 28.94
C TYR A 440 -8.55 22.48 28.21
N LEU A 441 -9.84 22.32 28.53
CA LEU A 441 -10.90 23.21 28.04
C LEU A 441 -10.73 24.64 28.58
N ASP A 442 -10.43 24.79 29.87
CA ASP A 442 -10.21 26.08 30.51
C ASP A 442 -9.04 26.83 29.85
N GLU A 443 -7.92 26.14 29.60
CA GLU A 443 -6.76 26.73 28.90
C GLU A 443 -7.08 27.01 27.42
N SER A 444 -7.81 26.11 26.73
CA SER A 444 -8.30 26.37 25.36
C SER A 444 -9.15 27.64 25.29
N ASN A 445 -10.11 27.80 26.20
CA ASN A 445 -11.00 28.95 26.29
C ASN A 445 -10.22 30.23 26.60
N LYS A 446 -9.22 30.14 27.47
CA LYS A 446 -8.31 31.25 27.77
C LYS A 446 -7.53 31.69 26.53
N ARG A 447 -6.88 30.76 25.81
CA ARG A 447 -6.15 31.06 24.57
C ARG A 447 -7.05 31.63 23.48
N ARG A 448 -8.28 31.12 23.37
CA ARG A 448 -9.27 31.66 22.43
C ARG A 448 -9.64 33.11 22.76
N LYS A 449 -9.89 33.41 24.04
CA LYS A 449 -10.18 34.79 24.50
C LYS A 449 -8.99 35.73 24.26
N GLU A 450 -7.76 35.26 24.49
CA GLU A 450 -6.54 36.02 24.18
C GLU A 450 -6.41 36.28 22.67
N ALA A 451 -6.69 35.28 21.84
CA ALA A 451 -6.67 35.40 20.38
C ALA A 451 -7.72 36.38 19.86
N ASP A 452 -8.97 36.25 20.32
CA ASP A 452 -10.11 37.10 19.90
C ASP A 452 -10.00 38.56 20.37
N GLY A 453 -9.03 38.89 21.23
CA GLY A 453 -8.72 40.25 21.64
C GLY A 453 -7.92 41.04 20.60
N LYS A 454 -6.90 41.78 21.06
CA LYS A 454 -6.03 42.60 20.20
C LYS A 454 -5.40 41.82 19.03
N PRO A 455 -4.90 40.58 19.18
CA PRO A 455 -4.30 39.83 18.09
C PRO A 455 -5.21 39.67 16.87
N LYS A 456 -6.51 39.40 17.08
CA LYS A 456 -7.49 39.31 15.98
C LYS A 456 -7.74 40.64 15.31
N ALA A 457 -7.86 41.73 16.08
CA ALA A 457 -8.01 43.07 15.50
C ALA A 457 -6.78 43.47 14.65
N ASP A 458 -5.57 43.15 15.12
CA ASP A 458 -4.33 43.36 14.37
C ASP A 458 -4.26 42.46 13.12
N HIS A 459 -4.73 41.22 13.21
CA HIS A 459 -4.86 40.29 12.09
C HIS A 459 -5.81 40.84 11.01
N ASP A 460 -7.04 41.20 11.39
CA ASP A 460 -8.07 41.72 10.48
C ASP A 460 -7.64 43.06 9.84
N ALA A 461 -6.93 43.91 10.58
CA ALA A 461 -6.36 45.15 10.06
C ALA A 461 -5.24 44.87 9.04
N ALA A 462 -4.36 43.91 9.34
CA ALA A 462 -3.30 43.50 8.43
C ALA A 462 -3.85 42.87 7.14
N ASP A 463 -4.90 42.06 7.22
CA ASP A 463 -5.58 41.48 6.06
C ASP A 463 -6.10 42.57 5.12
N LYS A 464 -6.80 43.59 5.67
CA LYS A 464 -7.31 44.73 4.88
C LYS A 464 -6.19 45.52 4.21
N VAL A 465 -5.09 45.76 4.92
CA VAL A 465 -3.92 46.47 4.35
C VAL A 465 -3.29 45.65 3.21
N LEU A 466 -3.09 44.35 3.43
CA LEU A 466 -2.50 43.48 2.41
C LEU A 466 -3.39 43.36 1.16
N GLU A 467 -4.71 43.25 1.34
CA GLU A 467 -5.67 43.21 0.23
C GLU A 467 -5.64 44.52 -0.58
N GLY A 468 -5.60 45.67 0.10
CA GLY A 468 -5.46 46.98 -0.56
C GLY A 468 -4.17 47.10 -1.38
N VAL A 469 -3.02 46.76 -0.79
CA VAL A 469 -1.71 46.80 -1.48
C VAL A 469 -1.65 45.78 -2.61
N LYS A 470 -2.24 44.59 -2.43
CA LYS A 470 -2.34 43.56 -3.48
C LYS A 470 -3.11 44.10 -4.69
N LYS A 471 -4.27 44.72 -4.48
CA LYS A 471 -5.08 45.31 -5.55
C LYS A 471 -4.29 46.35 -6.33
N THR A 472 -3.58 47.27 -5.64
CA THR A 472 -2.73 48.26 -6.30
C THR A 472 -1.58 47.62 -7.09
N ASN A 473 -0.97 46.55 -6.56
CA ASN A 473 0.08 45.82 -7.27
C ASN A 473 -0.45 45.11 -8.53
N ASP A 474 -1.61 44.46 -8.43
CA ASP A 474 -2.24 43.76 -9.54
C ASP A 474 -2.66 44.75 -10.65
N GLU A 475 -3.20 45.92 -10.27
CA GLU A 475 -3.53 47.02 -11.21
C GLU A 475 -2.28 47.58 -11.90
N ALA A 476 -1.19 47.81 -11.17
CA ALA A 476 0.07 48.31 -11.72
C ALA A 476 0.74 47.31 -12.67
N LYS A 477 0.71 46.01 -12.34
CA LYS A 477 1.19 44.94 -13.24
C LYS A 477 0.36 44.85 -14.52
N LEU A 478 -0.97 44.96 -14.41
CA LEU A 478 -1.86 44.98 -15.57
C LEU A 478 -1.61 46.22 -16.44
N ALA A 479 -1.38 47.39 -15.84
CA ALA A 479 -1.06 48.63 -16.55
C ALA A 479 0.28 48.53 -17.30
N ALA A 480 1.32 47.98 -16.66
CA ALA A 480 2.62 47.73 -17.31
C ALA A 480 2.49 46.74 -18.49
N LEU A 481 1.73 45.66 -18.32
CA LEU A 481 1.49 44.68 -19.39
C LEU A 481 0.70 45.27 -20.57
N LYS A 482 -0.23 46.20 -20.31
CA LYS A 482 -0.94 46.92 -21.38
C LYS A 482 0.00 47.90 -22.09
N ALA A 483 0.81 48.64 -21.33
CA ALA A 483 1.73 49.63 -21.88
C ALA A 483 2.79 49.01 -22.81
N THR A 484 3.31 47.83 -22.49
CA THR A 484 4.29 47.14 -23.35
C THR A 484 3.70 46.65 -24.68
N LYS A 485 2.37 46.60 -24.80
CA LYS A 485 1.64 46.19 -26.00
C LYS A 485 1.03 47.36 -26.76
N ASP A 486 1.10 48.57 -26.22
CA ASP A 486 0.53 49.77 -26.83
C ASP A 486 1.56 50.47 -27.70
N THR A 487 1.39 50.38 -29.03
CA THR A 487 2.29 50.98 -30.02
C THR A 487 2.21 52.51 -30.08
N SER A 488 1.27 53.13 -29.36
CA SER A 488 1.13 54.59 -29.28
C SER A 488 1.94 55.22 -28.14
N LEU A 489 2.46 54.43 -27.20
CA LEU A 489 3.29 54.92 -26.10
C LEU A 489 4.77 54.97 -26.48
N THR A 490 5.45 56.01 -26.01
CA THR A 490 6.92 56.15 -26.14
C THR A 490 7.66 55.20 -25.20
N ILE A 491 8.93 54.91 -25.50
CA ILE A 491 9.79 54.05 -24.68
C ILE A 491 9.90 54.61 -23.25
N GLU A 492 9.98 55.93 -23.10
CA GLU A 492 10.06 56.64 -21.82
C GLU A 492 8.78 56.45 -21.00
N GLN A 493 7.60 56.47 -21.63
CA GLN A 493 6.31 56.21 -20.97
C GLN A 493 6.19 54.76 -20.52
N ILE A 494 6.60 53.79 -21.36
CA ILE A 494 6.62 52.37 -20.99
C ILE A 494 7.57 52.11 -19.80
N LYS A 495 8.75 52.74 -19.81
CA LYS A 495 9.71 52.67 -18.68
C LYS A 495 9.12 53.22 -17.39
N ALA A 496 8.45 54.38 -17.44
CA ALA A 496 7.84 54.99 -16.25
C ALA A 496 6.71 54.12 -15.63
N ILE A 497 5.87 53.51 -16.48
CA ILE A 497 4.80 52.60 -16.02
C ILE A 497 5.40 51.31 -15.44
N THR A 498 6.42 50.75 -16.08
CA THR A 498 7.14 49.56 -15.59
C THR A 498 7.81 49.82 -14.24
N GLU A 499 8.42 50.98 -14.06
CA GLU A 499 9.04 51.38 -12.79
C GLU A 499 8.00 51.55 -11.67
N THR A 500 6.80 52.03 -12.00
CA THR A 500 5.67 52.09 -11.07
C THR A 500 5.23 50.69 -10.62
N ALA A 501 5.17 49.73 -11.55
CA ALA A 501 4.86 48.32 -11.23
C ALA A 501 5.95 47.64 -10.40
N LYS A 502 7.23 47.97 -10.60
CA LYS A 502 8.33 47.48 -9.75
C LYS A 502 8.19 48.00 -8.32
N LYS A 503 7.93 49.31 -8.16
CA LYS A 503 7.70 49.92 -6.84
C LYS A 503 6.47 49.35 -6.13
N SER A 504 5.39 49.04 -6.85
CA SER A 504 4.22 48.39 -6.24
C SER A 504 4.51 46.95 -5.82
N ASP A 505 5.36 46.22 -6.55
CA ASP A 505 5.77 44.85 -6.17
C ASP A 505 6.65 44.85 -4.91
N GLU A 506 7.58 45.80 -4.80
CA GLU A 506 8.38 46.01 -3.57
C GLU A 506 7.49 46.37 -2.38
N ALA A 507 6.53 47.28 -2.57
CA ALA A 507 5.55 47.63 -1.53
C ALA A 507 4.69 46.42 -1.12
N PHE A 508 4.29 45.56 -2.07
CA PHE A 508 3.56 44.33 -1.78
C PHE A 508 4.40 43.30 -1.01
N LYS A 509 5.68 43.12 -1.37
CA LYS A 509 6.62 42.28 -0.61
C LYS A 509 6.83 42.79 0.81
N ALA A 510 6.98 44.10 1.00
CA ALA A 510 7.06 44.71 2.31
C ALA A 510 5.78 44.52 3.13
N ALA A 511 4.61 44.72 2.52
CA ALA A 511 3.30 44.50 3.15
C ALA A 511 3.10 43.03 3.56
N LYS A 512 3.56 42.05 2.76
CA LYS A 512 3.54 40.62 3.13
C LYS A 512 4.34 40.33 4.39
N LYS A 513 5.52 40.94 4.55
CA LYS A 513 6.35 40.77 5.75
C LYS A 513 5.63 41.30 6.99
N VAL A 514 5.09 42.52 6.91
CA VAL A 514 4.31 43.12 8.00
C VAL A 514 3.06 42.31 8.31
N HIS A 515 2.36 41.81 7.28
CA HIS A 515 1.20 40.93 7.44
C HIS A 515 1.54 39.65 8.21
N LYS A 516 2.63 38.97 7.87
CA LYS A 516 3.09 37.77 8.59
C LYS A 516 3.37 38.09 10.07
N GLU A 517 4.07 39.19 10.36
CA GLU A 517 4.39 39.62 11.72
C GLU A 517 3.14 39.95 12.54
N LYS A 518 2.13 40.58 11.92
CA LYS A 518 0.88 40.97 12.57
C LYS A 518 -0.11 39.82 12.73
N THR A 519 -0.13 38.85 11.82
CA THR A 519 -1.04 37.70 11.87
C THR A 519 -0.50 36.52 12.70
N SER A 520 0.82 36.40 12.87
CA SER A 520 1.45 35.30 13.61
C SER A 520 0.93 35.13 15.05
N PRO A 521 0.76 36.20 15.87
CA PRO A 521 0.27 36.03 17.24
C PRO A 521 -1.16 35.47 17.31
N TYR A 522 -2.07 35.91 16.44
CA TYR A 522 -3.43 35.36 16.38
C TYR A 522 -3.40 33.88 15.95
N LYS A 523 -2.66 33.56 14.87
CA LYS A 523 -2.55 32.18 14.37
C LYS A 523 -1.96 31.23 15.42
N GLN A 524 -0.96 31.68 16.17
CA GLN A 524 -0.36 30.88 17.24
C GLN A 524 -1.36 30.62 18.37
N LEU A 525 -2.01 31.66 18.90
CA LEU A 525 -2.99 31.49 19.99
C LEU A 525 -4.23 30.69 19.58
N ASP A 526 -4.70 30.86 18.33
CA ASP A 526 -5.80 30.06 17.78
C ASP A 526 -5.40 28.59 17.63
N GLN A 527 -4.18 28.31 17.17
CA GLN A 527 -3.66 26.95 17.07
C GLN A 527 -3.48 26.33 18.46
N ASP A 528 -2.95 27.06 19.44
CA ASP A 528 -2.81 26.60 20.82
C ASP A 528 -4.19 26.27 21.43
N SER A 529 -5.20 27.12 21.21
CA SER A 529 -6.57 26.86 21.62
C SER A 529 -7.11 25.55 21.04
N LYS A 530 -6.95 25.35 19.72
CA LYS A 530 -7.36 24.11 19.04
C LYS A 530 -6.63 22.88 19.57
N ASN A 531 -5.32 22.98 19.82
CA ASN A 531 -4.50 21.90 20.38
C ASN A 531 -5.00 21.51 21.79
N TYR A 532 -5.23 22.49 22.67
CA TYR A 532 -5.77 22.23 24.00
C TYR A 532 -7.18 21.64 23.98
N ARG A 533 -8.05 22.12 23.09
CA ARG A 533 -9.37 21.50 22.89
C ARG A 533 -9.24 20.06 22.41
N SER A 534 -8.32 19.78 21.49
CA SER A 534 -8.06 18.41 21.01
C SER A 534 -7.62 17.48 22.15
N PHE A 535 -6.73 17.94 23.05
CA PHE A 535 -6.36 17.18 24.25
C PHE A 535 -7.55 16.92 25.17
N ALA A 536 -8.40 17.93 25.42
CA ALA A 536 -9.61 17.73 26.20
C ALA A 536 -10.53 16.67 25.59
N ARG A 537 -10.73 16.70 24.26
CA ARG A 537 -11.54 15.70 23.54
C ARG A 537 -10.94 14.30 23.65
N MET A 538 -9.61 14.17 23.58
CA MET A 538 -8.93 12.89 23.80
C MET A 538 -9.26 12.29 25.18
N PHE A 539 -9.23 13.08 26.27
CA PHE A 539 -9.63 12.61 27.61
C PHE A 539 -11.11 12.23 27.69
N GLN A 540 -12.00 12.94 26.98
CA GLN A 540 -13.42 12.58 26.94
C GLN A 540 -13.66 11.30 26.13
N THR A 541 -12.92 11.07 25.05
CA THR A 541 -12.92 9.78 24.34
C THR A 541 -12.39 8.65 25.22
N HIS A 542 -11.40 8.91 26.08
CA HIS A 542 -10.98 7.96 27.11
C HIS A 542 -12.09 7.68 28.13
N ALA A 543 -12.90 8.67 28.52
CA ALA A 543 -14.06 8.44 29.38
C ALA A 543 -15.09 7.51 28.70
N ALA A 544 -15.29 7.63 27.38
CA ALA A 544 -16.13 6.71 26.61
C ALA A 544 -15.62 5.26 26.66
N ARG A 545 -14.29 5.04 26.62
CA ARG A 545 -13.71 3.70 26.82
C ARG A 545 -14.12 3.11 28.18
N ILE A 546 -14.00 3.90 29.26
CA ILE A 546 -14.33 3.44 30.62
C ILE A 546 -15.83 3.20 30.76
N ALA A 547 -16.66 4.06 30.16
CA ALA A 547 -18.12 3.93 30.14
C ALA A 547 -18.58 2.56 29.59
N VAL A 548 -17.95 2.06 28.53
CA VAL A 548 -18.25 0.70 28.01
C VAL A 548 -17.91 -0.37 29.05
N ALA A 549 -16.78 -0.24 29.75
CA ALA A 549 -16.39 -1.21 30.77
C ALA A 549 -17.39 -1.25 31.94
N ILE A 550 -17.85 -0.08 32.40
CA ILE A 550 -18.87 0.07 33.45
C ILE A 550 -20.21 -0.51 32.99
N ARG A 551 -20.63 -0.19 31.76
CA ARG A 551 -21.88 -0.69 31.16
C ARG A 551 -21.86 -2.21 31.03
N CYS A 552 -20.78 -2.76 30.49
CA CYS A 552 -20.70 -4.18 30.15
C CYS A 552 -20.30 -5.08 31.32
N LYS A 553 -19.68 -4.56 32.40
CA LYS A 553 -19.34 -5.33 33.62
C LYS A 553 -18.60 -6.65 33.33
N GLY A 554 -17.80 -6.70 32.27
CA GLY A 554 -17.08 -7.91 31.84
C GLY A 554 -17.89 -8.88 30.97
N GLU A 555 -19.16 -8.62 30.67
CA GLU A 555 -19.99 -9.47 29.82
C GLU A 555 -19.58 -9.37 28.34
N LEU A 556 -19.02 -10.45 27.82
CA LEU A 556 -18.51 -10.51 26.43
C LEU A 556 -19.59 -10.24 25.37
N GLN A 557 -20.84 -10.63 25.64
CA GLN A 557 -21.97 -10.35 24.75
C GLN A 557 -22.26 -8.86 24.63
N CYS A 558 -22.12 -8.09 25.72
CA CYS A 558 -22.28 -6.63 25.71
C CYS A 558 -21.17 -5.97 24.88
N TYR A 559 -19.91 -6.41 25.03
CA TYR A 559 -18.81 -5.91 24.20
C TYR A 559 -19.02 -6.23 22.71
N ALA A 560 -19.42 -7.45 22.36
CA ALA A 560 -19.73 -7.81 20.98
C ALA A 560 -20.88 -6.95 20.38
N ASN A 561 -21.89 -6.61 21.19
CA ASN A 561 -22.99 -5.74 20.75
C ASN A 561 -22.58 -4.27 20.59
N THR A 562 -21.51 -3.82 21.25
CA THR A 562 -20.96 -2.47 21.08
C THR A 562 -20.45 -2.23 19.65
N LEU A 563 -20.08 -3.29 18.92
CA LEU A 563 -19.65 -3.20 17.52
C LEU A 563 -20.80 -2.93 16.53
N LYS A 564 -22.05 -3.00 17.00
CA LYS A 564 -23.26 -2.74 16.20
C LYS A 564 -23.75 -1.29 16.32
N LEU A 565 -23.09 -0.47 17.14
CA LEU A 565 -23.44 0.93 17.30
C LEU A 565 -23.22 1.70 16.00
N LYS A 566 -23.97 2.79 15.84
CA LYS A 566 -23.85 3.63 14.64
C LYS A 566 -22.49 4.35 14.60
N PRO A 567 -21.81 4.32 13.43
CA PRO A 567 -20.53 5.01 13.26
C PRO A 567 -20.58 6.54 13.37
N ASP A 568 -21.77 7.15 13.35
CA ASP A 568 -21.94 8.60 13.48
C ASP A 568 -21.81 9.10 14.93
N GLY A 569 -21.60 8.19 15.88
CA GLY A 569 -21.44 8.51 17.30
C GLY A 569 -22.75 8.84 18.02
N SER A 570 -23.90 8.80 17.35
CA SER A 570 -25.20 9.16 17.95
C SER A 570 -25.59 8.23 19.10
N ASP A 571 -25.32 6.93 18.97
CA ASP A 571 -25.57 5.98 20.06
C ASP A 571 -24.56 6.16 21.20
N SER A 572 -23.31 6.51 20.88
CA SER A 572 -22.26 6.76 21.89
C SER A 572 -22.54 7.99 22.75
N VAL A 573 -23.07 9.04 22.13
CA VAL A 573 -23.58 10.23 22.84
C VAL A 573 -24.65 9.81 23.86
N LYS A 574 -25.68 9.06 23.43
CA LYS A 574 -26.75 8.59 24.33
C LYS A 574 -26.24 7.73 25.48
N ASN A 575 -25.26 6.86 25.20
CA ASN A 575 -24.66 6.01 26.22
C ASN A 575 -23.97 6.84 27.30
N LEU A 576 -23.25 7.90 26.92
CA LEU A 576 -22.56 8.80 27.85
C LEU A 576 -23.53 9.69 28.62
N GLU A 577 -24.60 10.19 27.98
CA GLU A 577 -25.67 10.93 28.63
C GLU A 577 -26.35 10.10 29.71
N THR A 578 -26.63 8.84 29.41
CA THR A 578 -27.24 7.89 30.35
C THR A 578 -26.40 7.71 31.61
N LEU A 579 -25.08 7.75 31.46
CA LEU A 579 -24.14 7.61 32.57
C LEU A 579 -23.87 8.94 33.30
N LYS A 580 -24.34 10.07 32.76
CA LYS A 580 -24.17 11.43 33.32
C LYS A 580 -22.71 11.82 33.58
N LEU A 581 -21.81 11.35 32.72
CA LEU A 581 -20.37 11.34 32.99
C LEU A 581 -19.60 12.57 32.48
N ILE A 582 -20.10 13.25 31.45
CA ILE A 582 -19.42 14.43 30.89
C ILE A 582 -20.12 15.66 31.42
N LYS A 583 -19.46 16.33 32.35
CA LYS A 583 -19.92 17.59 32.91
C LYS A 583 -19.07 18.74 32.38
N ASP A 584 -19.71 19.86 32.10
CA ASP A 584 -19.09 21.11 31.72
C ASP A 584 -18.34 21.77 32.90
N GLU A 585 -17.79 22.95 32.63
CA GLU A 585 -17.08 23.77 33.62
C GLU A 585 -17.92 24.11 34.87
N ASN A 586 -19.25 24.04 34.80
CA ASN A 586 -20.18 24.33 35.88
C ASN A 586 -20.73 23.06 36.56
N GLY A 587 -20.27 21.88 36.17
CA GLY A 587 -20.77 20.61 36.69
C GLY A 587 -22.14 20.20 36.11
N GLN A 588 -22.63 20.90 35.08
CA GLN A 588 -23.82 20.51 34.31
C GLN A 588 -23.43 19.53 33.22
N LEU A 589 -24.35 18.70 32.71
CA LEU A 589 -24.01 17.82 31.59
C LEU A 589 -23.62 18.66 30.37
N GLU A 590 -22.46 18.36 29.77
CA GLU A 590 -22.06 19.03 28.54
C GLU A 590 -23.11 18.74 27.46
N ASP A 591 -23.55 19.78 26.77
CA ASP A 591 -24.52 19.68 25.68
C ASP A 591 -23.84 19.02 24.46
N LEU A 592 -23.93 17.69 24.41
CA LEU A 592 -23.29 16.88 23.36
C LEU A 592 -23.89 17.15 21.98
N ASP A 593 -25.04 17.83 21.87
CA ASP A 593 -25.56 18.27 20.58
C ASP A 593 -24.68 19.33 19.92
N LYS A 594 -23.90 20.08 20.71
CA LYS A 594 -22.94 21.08 20.22
C LYS A 594 -21.62 20.48 19.73
N TRP A 595 -21.42 19.18 19.89
CA TRP A 595 -20.23 18.51 19.38
C TRP A 595 -20.31 18.40 17.86
N SER A 596 -19.19 18.64 17.21
CA SER A 596 -19.00 18.34 15.80
C SER A 596 -19.18 16.86 15.52
N LYS A 597 -19.44 16.52 14.26
CA LYS A 597 -19.59 15.13 13.82
C LYS A 597 -18.31 14.34 14.13
N GLU A 598 -17.15 14.94 13.92
CA GLU A 598 -15.84 14.35 14.15
C GLU A 598 -15.61 14.06 15.65
N GLU A 599 -16.00 14.98 16.53
CA GLU A 599 -15.93 14.77 17.99
C GLU A 599 -16.83 13.60 18.43
N LYS A 600 -18.05 13.47 17.86
CA LYS A 600 -18.96 12.35 18.14
C LYS A 600 -18.42 11.01 17.62
N VAL A 601 -17.80 11.01 16.44
CA VAL A 601 -17.13 9.82 15.89
C VAL A 601 -16.03 9.36 16.84
N GLY A 602 -15.21 10.27 17.38
CA GLY A 602 -14.16 9.92 18.35
C GLY A 602 -14.68 9.12 19.55
N LEU A 603 -15.87 9.43 20.07
CA LEU A 603 -16.50 8.68 21.16
C LEU A 603 -16.79 7.22 20.75
N PHE A 604 -17.35 7.03 19.56
CA PHE A 604 -17.59 5.71 18.97
C PHE A 604 -16.29 4.92 18.80
N GLU A 605 -15.21 5.57 18.35
CA GLU A 605 -13.90 4.92 18.22
C GLU A 605 -13.39 4.40 19.57
N GLY A 606 -13.54 5.19 20.63
CA GLY A 606 -13.23 4.78 22.00
C GLY A 606 -14.06 3.57 22.45
N GLU A 607 -15.36 3.57 22.20
CA GLU A 607 -16.22 2.43 22.56
C GLU A 607 -15.83 1.14 21.83
N VAL A 608 -15.58 1.23 20.52
CA VAL A 608 -15.14 0.09 19.69
C VAL A 608 -13.79 -0.43 20.16
N GLU A 609 -12.83 0.46 20.43
CA GLU A 609 -11.52 0.06 20.93
C GLU A 609 -11.63 -0.71 22.25
N ARG A 610 -12.43 -0.21 23.22
CA ARG A 610 -12.61 -0.93 24.49
C ARG A 610 -13.24 -2.30 24.27
N ALA A 611 -14.31 -2.37 23.47
CA ALA A 611 -14.98 -3.63 23.18
C ALA A 611 -14.04 -4.65 22.56
N MET A 612 -13.25 -4.25 21.56
CA MET A 612 -12.31 -5.14 20.88
C MET A 612 -11.13 -5.54 21.76
N LEU A 613 -10.64 -4.63 22.62
CA LEU A 613 -9.63 -4.95 23.62
C LEU A 613 -10.11 -6.04 24.58
N GLU A 614 -11.35 -5.97 25.06
CA GLU A 614 -11.91 -6.95 26.00
C GLU A 614 -12.22 -8.30 25.33
N LEU A 615 -12.77 -8.28 24.12
CA LEU A 615 -12.96 -9.50 23.34
C LEU A 615 -11.63 -10.18 23.02
N GLY A 616 -10.61 -9.41 22.62
CA GLY A 616 -9.28 -9.92 22.33
C GLY A 616 -8.58 -10.50 23.57
N LYS A 617 -8.68 -9.83 24.72
CA LYS A 617 -8.19 -10.29 26.03
C LYS A 617 -8.85 -11.58 26.49
N ALA A 618 -10.15 -11.75 26.20
CA ALA A 618 -10.87 -12.98 26.52
C ALA A 618 -10.39 -14.18 25.68
N GLY A 619 -9.75 -13.91 24.53
CA GLY A 619 -9.15 -14.91 23.65
C GLY A 619 -10.15 -16.01 23.26
N PRO A 620 -9.81 -17.30 23.43
CA PRO A 620 -10.71 -18.41 23.11
C PRO A 620 -12.07 -18.38 23.84
N LYS A 621 -12.22 -17.67 24.97
CA LYS A 621 -13.51 -17.53 25.66
C LYS A 621 -14.52 -16.69 24.86
N ALA A 622 -14.04 -15.85 23.95
CA ALA A 622 -14.87 -15.06 23.04
C ALA A 622 -15.17 -15.78 21.72
N ALA A 623 -14.72 -17.03 21.52
CA ALA A 623 -14.86 -17.77 20.26
C ALA A 623 -16.32 -17.92 19.79
N GLN A 624 -17.30 -17.91 20.71
CA GLN A 624 -18.73 -17.93 20.35
C GLN A 624 -19.17 -16.70 19.53
N PHE A 625 -18.39 -15.61 19.54
CA PHE A 625 -18.66 -14.40 18.77
C PHE A 625 -17.94 -14.36 17.42
N THR A 626 -17.11 -15.36 17.08
CA THR A 626 -16.32 -15.35 15.84
C THR A 626 -17.17 -15.10 14.61
N ASP A 627 -18.35 -15.70 14.52
CA ASP A 627 -19.26 -15.50 13.40
C ASP A 627 -19.81 -14.07 13.31
N ALA A 628 -20.24 -13.50 14.44
CA ALA A 628 -20.71 -12.12 14.50
C ALA A 628 -19.59 -11.12 14.18
N LEU A 629 -18.37 -11.41 14.62
CA LEU A 629 -17.19 -10.62 14.30
C LEU A 629 -16.87 -10.69 12.80
N LEU A 630 -16.86 -11.88 12.20
CA LEU A 630 -16.64 -12.04 10.76
C LEU A 630 -17.69 -11.33 9.91
N ASP A 631 -18.94 -11.27 10.36
CA ASP A 631 -19.96 -10.44 9.71
C ASP A 631 -19.68 -8.94 9.89
N GLY A 632 -19.22 -8.52 11.07
CA GLY A 632 -18.75 -7.15 11.32
C GLY A 632 -17.52 -6.76 10.50
N ALA A 633 -16.69 -7.71 10.05
CA ALA A 633 -15.57 -7.45 9.14
C ALA A 633 -16.03 -6.93 7.76
N LYS A 634 -17.31 -7.08 7.41
CA LYS A 634 -17.92 -6.51 6.20
C LYS A 634 -18.27 -5.02 6.36
N SER A 635 -18.14 -4.46 7.57
CA SER A 635 -18.51 -3.07 7.87
C SER A 635 -17.81 -2.08 6.93
N ASP A 636 -18.56 -1.06 6.52
CA ASP A 636 -18.02 0.09 5.78
C ASP A 636 -17.13 0.97 6.66
N ASN A 637 -17.35 0.91 7.98
CA ASN A 637 -16.47 1.57 8.93
C ASN A 637 -15.13 0.83 9.01
N ARG A 638 -14.08 1.52 8.57
CA ARG A 638 -12.72 1.01 8.51
C ARG A 638 -12.18 0.58 9.89
N LEU A 639 -12.45 1.36 10.94
CA LEU A 639 -11.97 1.06 12.30
C LEU A 639 -12.57 -0.24 12.83
N VAL A 640 -13.89 -0.44 12.67
CA VAL A 640 -14.58 -1.67 13.06
C VAL A 640 -13.99 -2.87 12.32
N ARG A 641 -13.90 -2.77 10.99
CA ARG A 641 -13.34 -3.84 10.15
C ARG A 641 -11.91 -4.21 10.56
N GLN A 642 -11.02 -3.24 10.72
CA GLN A 642 -9.62 -3.49 11.06
C GLN A 642 -9.47 -4.03 12.48
N SER A 643 -10.19 -3.48 13.46
CA SER A 643 -10.13 -3.95 14.84
C SER A 643 -10.58 -5.41 14.96
N ILE A 644 -11.65 -5.78 14.24
CA ILE A 644 -12.12 -7.16 14.15
C ILE A 644 -11.06 -8.08 13.56
N LEU A 645 -10.49 -7.72 12.40
CA LEU A 645 -9.46 -8.54 11.73
C LEU A 645 -8.21 -8.74 12.60
N LEU A 646 -7.84 -7.75 13.41
CA LEU A 646 -6.72 -7.84 14.35
C LEU A 646 -7.02 -8.71 15.58
N ALA A 647 -8.27 -8.76 16.04
CA ALA A 647 -8.66 -9.55 17.20
C ALA A 647 -8.99 -11.01 16.86
N LEU A 648 -9.44 -11.28 15.63
CA LEU A 648 -9.87 -12.61 15.19
C LEU A 648 -8.83 -13.72 15.43
N PRO A 649 -7.52 -13.53 15.17
CA PRO A 649 -6.51 -14.55 15.45
C PRO A 649 -6.45 -14.99 16.93
N LYS A 650 -6.78 -14.09 17.87
CA LYS A 650 -6.80 -14.38 19.31
C LYS A 650 -8.09 -15.08 19.75
N ILE A 651 -9.19 -14.82 19.05
CA ILE A 651 -10.54 -15.21 19.45
C ILE A 651 -10.98 -16.51 18.77
N ALA A 652 -10.69 -16.66 17.48
CA ALA A 652 -11.17 -17.79 16.69
C ALA A 652 -10.49 -19.08 17.09
N LYS A 653 -11.26 -20.17 17.19
CA LYS A 653 -10.72 -21.51 17.36
C LYS A 653 -10.01 -21.94 16.07
N VAL A 654 -8.76 -22.37 16.15
CA VAL A 654 -7.99 -22.91 15.02
C VAL A 654 -7.94 -24.44 15.12
N PRO A 655 -8.22 -25.21 14.05
CA PRO A 655 -8.69 -24.75 12.74
C PRO A 655 -10.13 -24.21 12.80
N CYS A 656 -10.41 -23.15 12.05
CA CYS A 656 -11.72 -22.53 11.95
C CYS A 656 -12.40 -22.93 10.65
N ALA A 657 -13.39 -23.83 10.72
CA ALA A 657 -14.03 -24.42 9.54
C ALA A 657 -14.66 -23.39 8.57
N ASN A 658 -15.15 -22.25 9.09
CA ASN A 658 -15.87 -21.24 8.30
C ASN A 658 -15.13 -19.91 8.16
N CYS A 659 -13.97 -19.74 8.82
CA CYS A 659 -13.30 -18.44 8.82
C CYS A 659 -12.83 -18.05 7.43
N GLU A 660 -12.23 -18.97 6.68
CA GLU A 660 -11.72 -18.70 5.33
C GLU A 660 -12.82 -18.22 4.39
N ALA A 661 -13.91 -18.99 4.26
CA ALA A 661 -15.05 -18.62 3.40
C ALA A 661 -15.69 -17.26 3.81
N LYS A 662 -15.77 -16.97 5.11
CA LYS A 662 -16.32 -15.69 5.60
C LYS A 662 -15.34 -14.53 5.41
N LEU A 663 -14.05 -14.76 5.60
CA LEU A 663 -12.98 -13.79 5.31
C LEU A 663 -12.99 -13.45 3.82
N ASP A 664 -13.08 -14.44 2.93
CA ASP A 664 -13.21 -14.22 1.49
C ASP A 664 -14.45 -13.37 1.15
N THR A 665 -15.57 -13.66 1.82
CA THR A 665 -16.79 -12.86 1.66
C THR A 665 -16.59 -11.42 2.14
N ALA A 666 -15.89 -11.22 3.27
CA ALA A 666 -15.58 -9.90 3.79
C ALA A 666 -14.59 -9.12 2.90
N ILE A 667 -13.57 -9.80 2.36
CA ILE A 667 -12.62 -9.24 1.40
C ILE A 667 -13.38 -8.78 0.14
N LYS A 668 -14.20 -9.65 -0.45
CA LYS A 668 -15.06 -9.32 -1.61
C LYS A 668 -16.01 -8.16 -1.32
N ALA A 669 -16.61 -8.11 -0.13
CA ALA A 669 -17.46 -7.00 0.28
C ALA A 669 -16.69 -5.68 0.44
N GLY A 670 -15.37 -5.75 0.66
CA GLY A 670 -14.47 -4.60 0.72
C GLY A 670 -13.93 -4.16 -0.65
N GLU A 671 -13.84 -5.06 -1.63
CA GLU A 671 -13.30 -4.75 -2.96
C GLU A 671 -14.00 -3.53 -3.60
N GLY A 672 -13.20 -2.57 -4.08
CA GLY A 672 -13.70 -1.33 -4.68
C GLY A 672 -14.07 -0.21 -3.69
N LYS A 673 -14.08 -0.47 -2.38
CA LYS A 673 -14.20 0.58 -1.36
C LYS A 673 -12.82 1.22 -1.17
N VAL A 674 -12.73 2.55 -1.32
CA VAL A 674 -11.49 3.37 -1.38
C VAL A 674 -10.66 3.39 -0.07
N GLY A 675 -10.89 2.46 0.86
CA GLY A 675 -10.19 2.31 2.13
C GLY A 675 -9.40 1.01 2.29
N LEU A 676 -9.14 0.27 1.20
CA LEU A 676 -8.31 -0.96 1.18
C LEU A 676 -6.96 -0.81 0.45
N ALA A 677 -6.64 0.37 -0.09
CA ALA A 677 -5.30 0.75 -0.56
C ALA A 677 -4.44 1.29 0.63
N PRO A 678 -3.09 1.34 0.52
CA PRO A 678 -2.15 1.06 1.60
C PRO A 678 -2.17 2.12 2.69
N ASN A 679 -3.08 1.97 3.64
CA ASN A 679 -3.06 2.76 4.86
C ASN A 679 -3.39 1.90 6.08
N LEU A 680 -3.26 0.55 6.00
CA LEU A 680 -3.16 -0.31 7.20
C LEU A 680 -2.27 0.32 8.30
N PRO A 681 -1.15 1.00 7.96
CA PRO A 681 -0.34 1.75 8.91
C PRO A 681 -1.08 2.85 9.69
N SER A 682 -2.16 3.48 9.21
CA SER A 682 -2.77 4.64 9.89
C SER A 682 -3.72 4.29 11.06
N VAL A 683 -4.20 3.04 11.15
CA VAL A 683 -4.98 2.54 12.31
C VAL A 683 -4.09 1.69 13.22
N LEU A 684 -3.06 1.03 12.66
CA LEU A 684 -1.91 0.62 13.45
C LEU A 684 -1.22 1.83 14.08
N ALA A 685 -1.14 2.99 13.43
CA ALA A 685 -0.49 4.20 13.94
C ALA A 685 -1.12 4.75 15.22
N THR A 686 -2.44 4.64 15.38
CA THR A 686 -3.12 5.00 16.63
C THR A 686 -3.05 3.88 17.68
N TRP A 687 -2.65 2.66 17.29
CA TRP A 687 -2.40 1.53 18.18
C TRP A 687 -0.91 1.31 18.49
N THR A 688 0.03 1.83 17.69
CA THR A 688 1.47 1.56 17.68
C THR A 688 2.21 2.79 17.13
N ALA A 689 2.49 3.78 17.97
CA ALA A 689 3.07 5.08 17.60
C ALA A 689 4.57 5.06 17.22
N ALA A 690 5.09 3.98 16.63
CA ALA A 690 6.53 3.84 16.34
C ALA A 690 6.90 3.74 14.84
N GLU A 691 5.99 3.38 13.94
CA GLU A 691 6.35 3.07 12.53
C GLU A 691 6.23 4.25 11.55
N LEU A 692 5.59 5.37 11.91
CA LEU A 692 5.19 6.41 10.95
C LEU A 692 6.31 7.35 10.45
N SER A 693 7.52 7.31 11.01
CA SER A 693 8.57 8.29 10.64
C SER A 693 9.51 7.83 9.52
N ALA A 694 9.53 6.54 9.16
CA ALA A 694 10.51 5.99 8.21
C ALA A 694 10.00 5.83 6.76
N GLU A 695 8.68 5.80 6.53
CA GLU A 695 8.13 5.51 5.19
C GLU A 695 7.94 6.75 4.30
N ARG A 696 7.88 7.97 4.86
CA ARG A 696 7.60 9.20 4.08
C ARG A 696 8.77 9.74 3.25
N GLU A 697 10.00 9.28 3.49
CA GLU A 697 11.19 9.74 2.72
C GLU A 697 11.58 8.80 1.58
N LEU A 698 11.13 7.54 1.59
CA LEU A 698 11.41 6.54 0.54
C LEU A 698 10.60 6.78 -0.75
N GLU A 699 9.48 7.50 -0.69
CA GLU A 699 8.66 7.85 -1.88
C GLU A 699 9.24 9.02 -2.69
N GLY A 700 10.33 9.65 -2.22
CA GLY A 700 10.92 10.83 -2.86
C GLY A 700 11.73 10.58 -4.14
N ASP A 701 12.32 9.39 -4.34
CA ASP A 701 13.40 9.24 -5.34
C ASP A 701 13.34 8.01 -6.31
N VAL A 702 12.21 7.29 -6.43
CA VAL A 702 12.09 6.17 -7.42
C VAL A 702 10.77 6.22 -8.23
N ALA A 703 10.35 7.40 -8.68
CA ALA A 703 9.05 7.59 -9.33
C ALA A 703 8.95 7.18 -10.82
N VAL A 704 10.01 6.67 -11.48
CA VAL A 704 9.97 6.41 -12.94
C VAL A 704 10.01 4.93 -13.34
N ALA A 705 10.37 4.01 -12.42
CA ALA A 705 10.40 2.56 -12.73
C ALA A 705 9.20 1.76 -12.20
N GLN A 706 8.50 2.24 -11.16
CA GLN A 706 7.44 1.49 -10.48
C GLN A 706 6.07 1.55 -11.17
N VAL A 707 5.79 2.58 -11.97
CA VAL A 707 4.49 2.72 -12.67
C VAL A 707 4.28 1.62 -13.71
N ASN A 708 5.36 1.14 -14.35
CA ASN A 708 5.28 0.03 -15.31
C ASN A 708 5.22 -1.35 -14.63
N ALA A 709 5.78 -1.50 -13.42
CA ALA A 709 5.70 -2.73 -12.64
C ALA A 709 4.33 -2.91 -11.98
N ALA A 710 3.69 -1.82 -11.52
CA ALA A 710 2.36 -1.84 -10.91
C ALA A 710 1.24 -2.21 -11.91
N PHE A 711 1.39 -1.86 -13.19
CA PHE A 711 0.48 -2.31 -14.25
C PHE A 711 0.66 -3.79 -14.62
N ALA A 712 1.88 -4.32 -14.48
CA ALA A 712 2.18 -5.73 -14.76
C ALA A 712 1.71 -6.69 -13.65
N SER A 713 1.55 -6.21 -12.41
CA SER A 713 1.16 -6.99 -11.23
C SER A 713 -0.34 -6.96 -10.88
N ALA A 714 -1.18 -6.27 -11.64
CA ALA A 714 -2.62 -6.25 -11.40
C ALA A 714 -3.25 -7.64 -11.59
N SER A 715 -4.14 -8.00 -10.67
CA SER A 715 -4.93 -9.25 -10.65
C SER A 715 -5.61 -9.51 -12.02
N PRO A 716 -5.75 -10.78 -12.45
CA PRO A 716 -6.46 -11.15 -13.68
C PRO A 716 -7.87 -10.55 -13.80
N LEU A 717 -8.55 -10.32 -12.66
CA LEU A 717 -9.88 -9.70 -12.58
C LEU A 717 -9.87 -8.20 -12.91
N VAL A 718 -8.78 -7.49 -12.62
CA VAL A 718 -8.62 -6.06 -12.97
C VAL A 718 -8.44 -5.91 -14.49
N ARG A 719 -7.69 -6.82 -15.13
CA ARG A 719 -7.56 -6.86 -16.60
C ARG A 719 -8.87 -7.25 -17.28
N TRP A 720 -9.64 -8.15 -16.67
CA TRP A 720 -10.97 -8.53 -17.14
C TRP A 720 -12.01 -7.40 -17.00
N ALA A 721 -11.94 -6.62 -15.91
CA ALA A 721 -12.80 -5.45 -15.70
C ALA A 721 -12.51 -4.32 -16.71
N SER A 722 -11.24 -4.04 -17.00
CA SER A 722 -10.85 -3.07 -18.05
C SER A 722 -11.33 -3.50 -19.45
N ALA A 723 -11.26 -4.80 -19.77
CA ALA A 723 -11.80 -5.33 -21.03
C ALA A 723 -13.34 -5.21 -21.11
N ARG A 724 -14.07 -5.37 -20.00
CA ARG A 724 -15.53 -5.18 -19.94
C ARG A 724 -15.97 -3.71 -19.99
N VAL A 725 -15.18 -2.78 -19.44
CA VAL A 725 -15.46 -1.35 -19.52
C VAL A 725 -15.23 -0.83 -20.95
N CYS A 726 -14.19 -1.31 -21.64
CA CYS A 726 -14.02 -1.05 -23.08
C CYS A 726 -15.12 -1.69 -23.95
N ALA A 727 -15.62 -2.88 -23.56
CA ALA A 727 -16.72 -3.53 -24.28
C ALA A 727 -18.10 -2.87 -24.06
N ARG A 728 -18.33 -2.22 -22.91
CA ARG A 728 -19.61 -1.55 -22.60
C ARG A 728 -19.76 -0.14 -23.17
N LEU A 729 -18.65 0.52 -23.54
CA LEU A 729 -18.66 1.83 -24.20
C LEU A 729 -18.76 1.72 -25.73
N GLY A 730 -18.69 0.51 -26.30
CA GLY A 730 -18.75 0.25 -27.74
C GLY A 730 -20.03 -0.46 -28.19
N SER A 731 -21.21 0.04 -27.84
CA SER A 731 -22.48 -0.52 -28.32
C SER A 731 -23.53 0.55 -28.59
N HIS A 732 -23.30 1.36 -29.63
CA HIS A 732 -24.34 1.82 -30.56
C HIS A 732 -23.71 2.08 -31.94
N VAL A 733 -24.40 1.58 -32.97
CA VAL A 733 -24.19 1.70 -34.43
C VAL A 733 -23.23 0.68 -35.08
N LEU A 734 -23.84 -0.21 -35.88
CA LEU A 734 -23.24 -1.16 -36.81
C LEU A 734 -22.93 -0.49 -38.17
N ALA A 735 -21.88 -1.01 -38.84
CA ALA A 735 -21.69 -1.22 -40.29
C ALA A 735 -20.55 -0.46 -41.03
N SER A 736 -19.49 -1.24 -41.31
CA SER A 736 -18.70 -1.42 -42.55
C SER A 736 -17.92 -0.28 -43.28
N SER A 737 -16.68 -0.67 -43.65
CA SER A 737 -15.85 -0.35 -44.85
C SER A 737 -15.02 0.98 -44.96
N TYR A 738 -13.67 0.84 -44.79
CA TYR A 738 -12.45 1.51 -45.39
C TYR A 738 -12.42 3.02 -45.80
N PRO A 739 -11.25 3.71 -45.98
CA PRO A 739 -9.93 3.75 -45.27
C PRO A 739 -9.51 5.18 -44.77
N ARG A 740 -8.37 5.26 -44.06
CA ARG A 740 -7.46 6.43 -43.79
C ARG A 740 -7.97 7.87 -44.06
N HIS A 741 -8.16 8.66 -43.00
CA HIS A 741 -7.58 10.01 -42.75
C HIS A 741 -8.22 10.66 -41.51
N GLY A 742 -7.45 11.46 -40.75
CA GLY A 742 -8.03 12.49 -39.87
C GLY A 742 -7.60 12.49 -38.40
N LEU A 743 -6.39 12.97 -38.12
CA LEU A 743 -5.94 13.40 -36.80
C LEU A 743 -6.17 14.93 -36.72
N ARG A 744 -7.37 15.35 -36.30
CA ARG A 744 -7.71 16.76 -35.93
C ARG A 744 -9.12 16.82 -35.34
N ALA A 745 -9.23 16.83 -34.02
CA ALA A 745 -10.28 17.52 -33.25
C ALA A 745 -10.14 17.16 -31.76
N LEU A 746 -9.55 18.06 -30.96
CA LEU A 746 -9.79 18.24 -29.53
C LEU A 746 -9.06 19.53 -29.10
N VAL A 747 -9.55 20.66 -29.62
CA VAL A 747 -9.33 21.99 -29.05
C VAL A 747 -10.73 22.57 -28.94
N GLY A 748 -11.25 22.71 -27.72
CA GLY A 748 -12.58 23.30 -27.56
C GLY A 748 -13.34 23.06 -26.26
N ASP A 749 -12.75 22.49 -25.20
CA ASP A 749 -13.45 22.36 -23.92
C ASP A 749 -12.74 23.12 -22.78
N PRO A 750 -13.12 24.38 -22.52
CA PRO A 750 -12.61 25.16 -21.39
C PRO A 750 -13.02 24.60 -20.02
N GLU A 751 -14.14 23.87 -19.91
CA GLU A 751 -14.60 23.27 -18.65
C GLU A 751 -13.72 22.08 -18.25
N ALA A 752 -13.23 21.30 -19.21
CA ALA A 752 -12.29 20.21 -18.95
C ALA A 752 -10.95 20.73 -18.37
N VAL A 753 -10.50 21.91 -18.82
CA VAL A 753 -9.28 22.56 -18.31
C VAL A 753 -9.49 23.13 -16.90
N VAL A 754 -10.67 23.71 -16.62
CA VAL A 754 -11.01 24.21 -15.27
C VAL A 754 -11.17 23.06 -14.27
N ARG A 755 -11.74 21.91 -14.68
CA ARG A 755 -11.83 20.71 -13.83
C ARG A 755 -10.46 20.09 -13.56
N ALA A 756 -9.58 20.04 -14.56
CA ALA A 756 -8.21 19.57 -14.38
C ALA A 756 -7.40 20.50 -13.46
N ALA A 757 -7.58 21.82 -13.56
CA ALA A 757 -6.95 22.81 -12.69
C ALA A 757 -7.48 22.75 -11.24
N ALA A 758 -8.78 22.50 -11.04
CA ALA A 758 -9.38 22.33 -9.71
C ALA A 758 -8.90 21.04 -9.02
N ILE A 759 -8.70 19.95 -9.78
CA ILE A 759 -8.15 18.68 -9.27
C ILE A 759 -6.66 18.84 -8.90
N PHE A 760 -5.91 19.65 -9.66
CA PHE A 760 -4.50 19.95 -9.36
C PHE A 760 -4.34 20.91 -8.16
N ALA A 761 -5.28 21.85 -7.98
CA ALA A 761 -5.29 22.75 -6.82
C ALA A 761 -5.58 22.00 -5.50
N LEU A 762 -6.56 21.09 -5.51
CA LEU A 762 -6.96 20.29 -4.32
C LEU A 762 -5.88 19.29 -3.85
N THR A 763 -4.90 18.99 -4.70
CA THR A 763 -3.78 18.09 -4.35
C THR A 763 -2.53 18.83 -3.87
N SER A 764 -2.54 20.18 -3.87
CA SER A 764 -1.38 21.01 -3.51
C SER A 764 -1.45 21.71 -2.15
N GLU A 765 -2.59 21.67 -1.45
CA GLU A 765 -2.82 22.38 -0.18
C GLU A 765 -2.21 21.73 1.08
N THR A 766 -1.37 20.68 0.95
CA THR A 766 -0.76 20.00 2.12
C THR A 766 0.77 20.12 2.24
N PHE A 767 1.40 21.05 1.52
CA PHE A 767 2.84 21.30 1.63
C PHE A 767 3.19 22.80 1.73
N GLU A 768 2.82 23.46 2.83
CA GLU A 768 3.48 24.69 3.28
C GLU A 768 4.42 24.37 4.44
N GLY A 769 5.66 23.97 4.11
CA GLY A 769 6.62 23.60 5.13
C GLY A 769 8.09 23.48 4.73
N VAL A 770 8.50 23.64 3.46
CA VAL A 770 9.93 23.70 3.08
C VAL A 770 10.09 24.49 1.77
N ARG A 771 10.18 25.82 1.84
CA ARG A 771 10.73 26.65 0.75
C ARG A 771 11.42 27.88 1.30
N GLU A 772 12.65 27.70 1.74
CA GLU A 772 13.65 28.78 1.76
C GLU A 772 15.04 28.18 1.60
N ARG A 773 15.42 27.90 0.34
CA ARG A 773 16.78 27.98 -0.26
C ARG A 773 16.79 27.24 -1.60
N GLN A 774 16.46 27.97 -2.66
CA GLN A 774 17.06 27.94 -3.99
C GLN A 774 16.08 28.66 -4.92
N VAL A 775 16.34 29.95 -5.12
CA VAL A 775 15.67 30.77 -6.14
C VAL A 775 16.41 30.52 -7.44
N VAL A 776 15.81 29.77 -8.36
CA VAL A 776 16.08 29.91 -9.80
C VAL A 776 14.77 30.35 -10.43
N ALA A 777 14.77 31.59 -10.91
CA ALA A 777 13.63 32.23 -11.53
C ALA A 777 13.28 31.52 -12.86
N ILE A 778 12.00 31.19 -13.03
CA ILE A 778 11.41 30.97 -14.35
C ILE A 778 10.50 32.17 -14.58
N GLU A 779 11.02 33.18 -15.28
CA GLU A 779 10.21 34.23 -15.87
C GLU A 779 9.64 33.71 -17.19
N ALA A 780 8.31 33.77 -17.30
CA ALA A 780 7.60 33.70 -18.56
C ALA A 780 7.53 35.13 -19.12
N ASP A 781 8.30 35.43 -20.15
CA ASP A 781 7.91 36.37 -21.20
C ASP A 781 8.81 36.17 -22.43
N GLY A 782 8.19 36.28 -23.62
CA GLY A 782 8.77 35.90 -24.90
C GLY A 782 9.86 36.86 -25.41
N ASP A 783 10.92 36.27 -25.95
CA ASP A 783 11.97 36.96 -26.70
C ASP A 783 11.78 36.75 -28.23
N PRO A 784 11.72 37.81 -29.06
CA PRO A 784 11.52 37.72 -30.51
C PRO A 784 12.70 37.14 -31.33
N LEU A 785 13.82 36.77 -30.72
CA LEU A 785 15.04 36.35 -31.43
C LEU A 785 15.14 34.86 -31.83
N VAL A 786 14.13 34.04 -31.55
CA VAL A 786 14.14 32.59 -31.89
C VAL A 786 13.57 32.30 -33.29
N ARG A 787 13.08 33.31 -34.01
CA ARG A 787 12.55 33.15 -35.39
C ARG A 787 13.61 33.11 -36.50
N GLU A 788 14.89 33.26 -36.19
CA GLU A 788 15.96 33.35 -37.20
C GLU A 788 17.09 32.31 -37.09
N LEU A 789 16.90 31.24 -36.30
CA LEU A 789 17.92 30.19 -36.11
C LEU A 789 17.57 28.80 -36.67
N PHE A 790 16.51 28.69 -37.49
CA PHE A 790 16.20 27.48 -38.27
C PHE A 790 16.24 27.69 -39.79
N ALA A 791 17.02 28.67 -40.26
CA ALA A 791 17.32 28.84 -41.67
C ALA A 791 18.84 28.91 -41.88
N SER A 792 19.52 27.76 -42.01
CA SER A 792 20.66 27.63 -42.94
C SER A 792 21.34 26.24 -42.90
N ARG A 793 21.66 25.76 -44.12
CA ARG A 793 22.61 24.69 -44.53
C ARG A 793 21.99 23.31 -44.86
N PRO A 794 22.59 22.56 -45.82
CA PRO A 794 22.39 22.78 -47.25
C PRO A 794 21.89 21.53 -47.99
N ARG A 795 21.27 21.75 -49.15
CA ARG A 795 20.93 20.70 -50.14
C ARG A 795 22.21 20.14 -50.79
N ILE A 796 22.20 18.84 -51.03
CA ILE A 796 23.01 18.18 -52.06
C ILE A 796 22.07 17.89 -53.23
N ASP A 797 22.42 18.41 -54.41
CA ASP A 797 21.78 18.19 -55.72
C ASP A 797 21.92 16.71 -56.16
N HIS A 798 21.09 16.07 -56.99
CA HIS A 798 20.45 16.36 -58.30
C HIS A 798 19.64 15.06 -58.66
N PRO A 799 18.96 14.90 -59.82
CA PRO A 799 18.21 15.85 -60.65
C PRO A 799 16.82 15.33 -61.12
N LEU A 800 15.95 16.28 -61.48
CA LEU A 800 15.08 16.35 -62.67
C LEU A 800 14.09 15.20 -63.01
N LEU A 801 12.79 15.52 -62.95
CA LEU A 801 11.94 15.70 -64.14
C LEU A 801 10.63 16.43 -63.75
N SER A 802 10.24 17.38 -64.62
CA SER A 802 9.16 18.36 -64.48
C SER A 802 7.86 17.85 -65.18
N PRO A 803 6.84 18.69 -65.52
CA PRO A 803 5.64 18.94 -64.73
C PRO A 803 4.32 18.74 -65.53
N GLY A 804 3.17 19.03 -64.93
CA GLY A 804 1.88 19.26 -65.62
C GLY A 804 0.73 19.36 -64.62
N GLU A 805 0.44 20.56 -64.10
CA GLU A 805 -0.65 21.43 -64.55
C GLU A 805 -2.05 20.80 -64.48
N SER A 806 -2.74 21.07 -63.36
CA SER A 806 -4.02 21.83 -63.21
C SER A 806 -4.93 22.07 -64.44
N PRO A 807 -6.18 22.59 -64.29
CA PRO A 807 -7.05 22.74 -63.11
C PRO A 807 -8.55 22.45 -63.40
N CYS A 808 -9.42 22.77 -62.42
CA CYS A 808 -10.77 23.37 -62.62
C CYS A 808 -11.87 22.43 -63.17
N ARG A 809 -13.15 22.53 -62.84
CA ARG A 809 -13.99 23.34 -61.95
C ARG A 809 -15.43 22.79 -62.13
N VAL A 810 -16.32 23.13 -61.20
CA VAL A 810 -17.75 23.43 -61.44
C VAL A 810 -18.75 22.27 -61.54
N CYS A 811 -19.52 22.18 -60.45
CA CYS A 811 -20.98 22.25 -60.33
C CYS A 811 -21.94 21.20 -60.93
N ASP A 812 -23.01 21.05 -60.14
CA ASP A 812 -24.39 20.70 -60.47
C ASP A 812 -24.80 19.22 -60.47
N GLU A 813 -25.52 18.86 -59.39
CA GLU A 813 -26.62 17.88 -59.38
C GLU A 813 -27.68 18.30 -60.42
N PRO A 814 -28.45 17.36 -61.01
CA PRO A 814 -29.74 17.01 -60.40
C PRO A 814 -30.28 15.57 -60.62
N TRP A 815 -31.15 15.15 -59.69
CA TRP A 815 -32.47 14.51 -59.90
C TRP A 815 -32.65 12.98 -60.09
N HIS A 816 -33.42 12.44 -59.12
CA HIS A 816 -34.66 11.63 -59.21
C HIS A 816 -34.80 10.39 -60.11
N HIS A 817 -35.10 9.26 -59.45
CA HIS A 817 -36.34 8.45 -59.49
C HIS A 817 -35.97 7.10 -58.83
N SER A 818 -36.72 6.46 -57.93
CA SER A 818 -38.13 6.50 -57.49
C SER A 818 -38.23 5.70 -56.19
#